data_AF-A0A5C6DSM0-F1
#
_entry.id   AF-A0A5C6DSM0-F1
#
_cell.length_a   1.000
_cell.length_b   1.000
_cell.length_c   1.000
_cell.angle_alpha   90.00
_cell.angle_beta   90.00
_cell.angle_gamma   90.00
#
_symmetry.space_group_name_H-M   'P 1'
#
loop_
_entity.id
_entity.type
_entity.pdbx_description
1 polymer ?
#
loop_
_entity_poly.entity_id
_entity_poly.type
_entity_poly.pdbx_seq_one_letter_code
_entity_poly.pdbx_strand_id
1 'polypeptide(L)'
;MRLASTFTLWVLCSLSAAVSAVEEEPKPLLFANYYAWYHNGSHPDHPWAGWTRKESEQNSRALAEQRPGLPPRSSAAYPLVGLYDSADPEVAEWHVRLAQAAGIDAFLVDWWGRHLDRDKNIDEGILVAAEKHSFKFALLDERSQFHSDWEWYKQAAVETLTRYKDSPAYLRIDGRPVYYLYQVASTATLTPEKFVDLKRHVESRVGPVYWIVDKIAHQHAAQRAGDADKEKHIPADWLATPGIDAFGFYSTFSHFRAHRYEDLAGKYKYLTDQAHDAGKKMLLPVHPGHNNSRFREDPYVMPRLDGQTLRNYLRAASDAGADFLMVTSWNEWPETTVVEPSSNWPDPYHYLRILAEWKEKAFHVPPAPLEQRGESDSQRLANQTWRSVSPDPDALPSHLQTVVADTHEASLQVREHALRKTIAKDSCWPQGAWGDTMWALAALSLNEKVDDANERLLKRATDYVNLKRQNVATSAFTPEQAKETPWAYFALTDYVRILCLFHAKSVHYPGRLHPETEATMKEALWFWAKADSKVADASLENLFVLRGTENHDLTRRPNDYLVASILKDDPLFGDRLFDDGHNAAEHAAAYEAFFREWPRQRAIAGLWFEVGSDTYQKYSWPALMNLHELAPDPVVRKRFGMLLDLAFIEEAQISVQGRRGGGRSRASYGENNFESYKNLLYAPDGAHAESSHSKALESCRYQLPAAAILLRKVELPARSSFQITNRVLGELAPGGADEGEGTRYCADSALVNYAHRTPHYLMGSTLQNPALSMPNPKAGKPTLKYGGISRQKRWCGILFEDPANDEVSAVYPVIEKTRGGRPQHSHWSVQHENVLLIQRIAPETAHRIGSYSTGKIKIRFQGQNLEKREQDGWIFANNGKAFVGVKFLDGDYGWDEANVEAAPINFNGSTDKSRILFHAGDITTHGSFEEFRADLLANRLVVTKDKVEYCFRASEKYVESSLFDGDHLERFRLPRIDGEPINLRPPMTYQSPYLNGAFGSDRIVVTVGPVKQILDFSM
;
A
#
# COMPACT_ATOMS: atom_id res chain seq x y z
N MET A 1 39.95 45.58 -7.83
CA MET A 1 41.35 45.23 -7.56
C MET A 1 41.54 45.20 -6.04
N ARG A 2 41.70 43.99 -5.45
CA ARG A 2 42.29 43.58 -4.13
C ARG A 2 41.95 44.37 -2.83
N LEU A 3 41.86 43.86 -1.59
CA LEU A 3 41.99 42.57 -0.85
C LEU A 3 41.56 42.92 0.62
N ALA A 4 40.72 42.15 1.31
CA ALA A 4 41.00 41.12 2.35
C ALA A 4 41.81 41.53 3.61
N SER A 5 41.35 41.13 4.80
CA SER A 5 42.16 40.87 6.01
C SER A 5 41.44 39.93 7.01
N THR A 6 42.24 39.03 7.59
CA THR A 6 41.96 37.81 8.38
C THR A 6 42.00 38.00 9.90
N PHE A 7 41.42 37.07 10.67
CA PHE A 7 41.46 37.01 12.15
C PHE A 7 41.96 35.66 12.68
N THR A 8 42.63 35.70 13.84
CA THR A 8 43.31 34.64 14.60
C THR A 8 42.48 34.25 15.83
N LEU A 9 42.53 33.00 16.32
CA LEU A 9 42.45 32.73 17.78
C LEU A 9 43.07 31.39 18.23
N TRP A 10 43.52 31.41 19.48
CA TRP A 10 44.42 30.53 20.22
C TRP A 10 43.78 29.29 20.89
N VAL A 11 44.68 28.36 21.22
CA VAL A 11 44.53 27.06 21.91
C VAL A 11 44.67 27.19 23.44
N LEU A 12 44.03 26.30 24.21
CA LEU A 12 44.57 25.78 25.48
C LEU A 12 43.98 24.40 25.85
N CYS A 13 44.85 23.58 26.43
CA CYS A 13 44.85 22.12 26.51
C CYS A 13 44.02 21.49 27.64
N SER A 14 43.71 20.20 27.48
CA SER A 14 43.56 19.22 28.56
C SER A 14 44.15 17.86 28.15
N LEU A 15 44.93 17.25 29.05
CA LEU A 15 45.57 15.95 28.89
C LEU A 15 44.53 14.82 28.86
N SER A 16 44.69 13.86 27.94
CA SER A 16 44.18 12.49 28.09
C SER A 16 45.08 11.52 27.32
N ALA A 17 45.17 10.32 27.88
CA ALA A 17 46.16 9.28 27.61
C ALA A 17 46.32 8.94 26.13
N ALA A 18 47.58 8.70 25.74
CA ALA A 18 47.93 8.07 24.48
C ALA A 18 47.41 6.62 24.49
N VAL A 19 46.20 6.42 23.98
CA VAL A 19 45.80 5.14 23.41
C VAL A 19 46.46 5.09 22.05
N SER A 20 47.41 4.16 21.88
CA SER A 20 47.90 3.79 20.55
C SER A 20 46.69 3.35 19.75
N ALA A 21 46.24 4.17 18.81
CA ALA A 21 45.29 3.74 17.80
C ALA A 21 45.99 2.59 17.04
N VAL A 22 45.50 1.38 17.24
CA VAL A 22 45.79 0.28 16.32
C VAL A 22 45.20 0.76 15.00
N GLU A 23 46.04 1.09 14.02
CA GLU A 23 45.57 1.24 12.64
C GLU A 23 44.92 -0.11 12.28
N GLU A 24 43.59 -0.14 12.19
CA GLU A 24 42.88 -1.33 11.74
C GLU A 24 43.37 -1.67 10.34
N GLU A 25 43.84 -2.91 10.15
CA GLU A 25 44.28 -3.35 8.83
C GLU A 25 43.12 -3.22 7.83
N PRO A 26 43.36 -2.64 6.65
CA PRO A 26 42.31 -2.45 5.66
C PRO A 26 41.74 -3.79 5.23
N LYS A 27 40.40 -3.92 5.24
CA LYS A 27 39.72 -5.15 4.80
C LYS A 27 40.11 -5.53 3.37
N PRO A 28 40.20 -6.83 3.06
CA PRO A 28 40.55 -7.29 1.72
C PRO A 28 39.56 -6.77 0.66
N LEU A 29 40.04 -6.68 -0.59
CA LEU A 29 39.17 -6.26 -1.69
C LEU A 29 38.05 -7.29 -1.89
N LEU A 30 36.84 -6.78 -2.07
CA LEU A 30 35.63 -7.57 -2.24
C LEU A 30 35.21 -7.51 -3.70
N PHE A 31 35.39 -8.61 -4.42
CA PHE A 31 34.90 -8.76 -5.78
C PHE A 31 33.56 -9.50 -5.80
N ALA A 32 32.79 -9.36 -6.88
CA ALA A 32 31.61 -10.18 -7.11
C ALA A 32 31.55 -10.68 -8.55
N ASN A 33 31.24 -11.96 -8.73
CA ASN A 33 31.06 -12.56 -10.06
C ASN A 33 29.79 -12.02 -10.69
N TYR A 34 29.89 -11.44 -11.88
CA TYR A 34 28.82 -10.80 -12.61
C TYR A 34 28.62 -11.50 -13.96
N TYR A 35 27.39 -11.87 -14.25
CA TYR A 35 27.02 -12.59 -15.46
C TYR A 35 26.26 -11.66 -16.41
N ALA A 36 26.80 -11.47 -17.62
CA ALA A 36 26.28 -10.57 -18.65
C ALA A 36 25.49 -11.32 -19.73
N TRP A 37 24.91 -12.48 -19.42
CA TRP A 37 24.34 -13.41 -20.40
C TRP A 37 22.79 -13.46 -20.44
N TYR A 38 22.12 -12.53 -19.78
CA TYR A 38 20.66 -12.49 -19.70
C TYR A 38 20.05 -11.67 -20.84
N HIS A 39 19.03 -12.22 -21.49
CA HIS A 39 18.20 -11.51 -22.48
C HIS A 39 16.74 -11.50 -22.05
N ASN A 40 16.05 -10.39 -22.24
CA ASN A 40 14.61 -10.33 -21.97
C ASN A 40 13.80 -10.97 -23.12
N GLY A 41 12.46 -10.97 -23.00
CA GLY A 41 11.57 -11.56 -24.00
C GLY A 41 11.50 -10.82 -25.35
N SER A 42 12.07 -9.62 -25.44
CA SER A 42 12.06 -8.80 -26.67
C SER A 42 13.27 -9.05 -27.57
N HIS A 43 14.28 -9.80 -27.10
CA HIS A 43 15.46 -10.11 -27.90
C HIS A 43 15.08 -10.86 -29.18
N PRO A 44 15.55 -10.42 -30.37
CA PRO A 44 15.05 -10.93 -31.66
C PRO A 44 15.31 -12.42 -31.88
N ASP A 45 16.50 -12.90 -31.51
CA ASP A 45 16.94 -14.26 -31.85
C ASP A 45 16.95 -15.24 -30.66
N HIS A 46 17.05 -14.72 -29.44
CA HIS A 46 17.34 -15.47 -28.21
C HIS A 46 16.54 -14.95 -27.01
N PRO A 47 15.21 -14.84 -27.11
CA PRO A 47 14.39 -14.35 -26.01
C PRO A 47 14.59 -15.24 -24.78
N TRP A 48 14.72 -14.61 -23.61
CA TRP A 48 14.88 -15.28 -22.32
C TRP A 48 16.17 -16.10 -22.12
N ALA A 49 17.18 -15.90 -22.96
CA ALA A 49 18.47 -16.55 -22.73
C ALA A 49 19.02 -16.23 -21.33
N GLY A 50 19.63 -17.21 -20.68
CA GLY A 50 20.12 -17.10 -19.30
C GLY A 50 19.03 -17.27 -18.23
N TRP A 51 17.78 -16.84 -18.50
CA TRP A 51 16.67 -16.95 -17.53
C TRP A 51 16.06 -18.35 -17.45
N THR A 52 16.02 -19.06 -18.59
CA THR A 52 15.47 -20.42 -18.67
C THR A 52 16.46 -21.38 -19.33
N ARG A 53 16.32 -22.66 -18.96
CA ARG A 53 17.09 -23.80 -19.48
C ARG A 53 16.11 -24.89 -19.90
N LYS A 54 16.51 -25.76 -20.83
CA LYS A 54 15.68 -26.88 -21.30
C LYS A 54 15.19 -27.77 -20.16
N GLU A 55 16.04 -27.98 -19.15
CA GLU A 55 15.69 -28.75 -17.97
C GLU A 55 14.62 -28.06 -17.11
N SER A 56 14.61 -26.72 -17.08
CA SER A 56 13.60 -25.94 -16.36
C SER A 56 12.22 -26.05 -17.01
N GLU A 57 12.14 -26.22 -18.32
CA GLU A 57 10.89 -26.40 -19.06
C GLU A 57 10.12 -27.66 -18.66
N GLN A 58 10.81 -28.65 -18.06
CA GLN A 58 10.22 -29.91 -17.60
C GLN A 58 10.31 -30.09 -16.09
N ASN A 59 10.99 -29.18 -15.38
CA ASN A 59 11.18 -29.27 -13.94
C ASN A 59 9.89 -28.85 -13.21
N SER A 60 9.33 -29.76 -12.40
CA SER A 60 8.08 -29.52 -11.68
C SER A 60 8.11 -28.31 -10.75
N ARG A 61 9.27 -27.99 -10.14
CA ARG A 61 9.44 -26.83 -9.26
C ARG A 61 9.49 -25.53 -10.07
N ALA A 62 10.18 -25.54 -11.21
CA ALA A 62 10.25 -24.38 -12.09
C ALA A 62 8.89 -24.07 -12.73
N LEU A 63 8.17 -25.11 -13.18
CA LEU A 63 6.83 -24.99 -13.74
C LEU A 63 5.80 -24.53 -12.70
N ALA A 64 5.88 -25.03 -11.46
CA ALA A 64 5.00 -24.58 -10.38
C ALA A 64 5.20 -23.10 -10.02
N GLU A 65 6.38 -22.54 -10.31
CA GLU A 65 6.75 -21.15 -10.03
C GLU A 65 6.69 -20.25 -11.28
N GLN A 66 6.28 -20.80 -12.42
CA GLN A 66 6.18 -20.07 -13.67
C GLN A 66 5.03 -19.07 -13.59
N ARG A 67 5.33 -17.81 -13.90
CA ARG A 67 4.32 -16.76 -14.03
C ARG A 67 3.74 -16.79 -15.45
N PRO A 68 2.42 -16.55 -15.65
CA PRO A 68 1.84 -16.56 -17.00
C PRO A 68 2.57 -15.56 -17.93
N GLY A 69 2.84 -15.94 -19.17
CA GLY A 69 3.56 -15.07 -20.12
C GLY A 69 5.08 -15.01 -19.94
N LEU A 70 5.64 -15.61 -18.88
CA LEU A 70 7.08 -15.75 -18.65
C LEU A 70 7.57 -17.18 -18.81
N PRO A 71 8.85 -17.39 -19.14
CA PRO A 71 9.43 -18.72 -19.20
C PRO A 71 9.57 -19.34 -17.79
N PRO A 72 9.59 -20.68 -17.66
CA PRO A 72 9.93 -21.33 -16.40
C PRO A 72 11.41 -21.06 -16.10
N ARG A 73 11.66 -20.23 -15.08
CA ARG A 73 13.01 -19.77 -14.74
C ARG A 73 13.85 -20.87 -14.10
N SER A 74 15.16 -20.85 -14.36
CA SER A 74 16.11 -21.81 -13.78
C SER A 74 16.54 -21.49 -12.35
N SER A 75 16.12 -20.35 -11.81
CA SER A 75 16.46 -19.87 -10.47
C SER A 75 15.46 -20.31 -9.40
N ALA A 76 15.84 -20.33 -8.12
CA ALA A 76 14.91 -20.38 -6.98
C ALA A 76 14.53 -18.98 -6.44
N ALA A 77 15.28 -17.93 -6.82
CA ALA A 77 15.00 -16.53 -6.53
C ALA A 77 14.51 -15.76 -7.78
N TYR A 78 13.93 -14.57 -7.61
CA TYR A 78 13.39 -13.78 -8.72
C TYR A 78 13.90 -12.33 -8.68
N PRO A 79 14.63 -11.84 -9.69
CA PRO A 79 15.23 -10.50 -9.68
C PRO A 79 14.23 -9.40 -9.36
N LEU A 80 14.66 -8.41 -8.57
CA LEU A 80 13.78 -7.32 -8.14
C LEU A 80 13.26 -6.50 -9.32
N VAL A 81 14.05 -6.36 -10.38
CA VAL A 81 13.75 -5.59 -11.61
C VAL A 81 13.37 -6.50 -12.79
N GLY A 82 12.77 -7.67 -12.49
CA GLY A 82 12.27 -8.56 -13.52
C GLY A 82 13.35 -9.36 -14.27
N LEU A 83 12.91 -10.13 -15.27
CA LEU A 83 13.81 -10.88 -16.14
C LEU A 83 14.42 -9.92 -17.19
N TYR A 84 15.41 -9.15 -16.74
CA TYR A 84 16.05 -8.07 -17.50
C TYR A 84 16.93 -8.53 -18.66
N ASP A 85 17.36 -7.57 -19.48
CA ASP A 85 18.42 -7.73 -20.48
C ASP A 85 19.75 -7.18 -19.93
N SER A 86 20.85 -7.93 -20.08
CA SER A 86 22.16 -7.52 -19.57
C SER A 86 22.77 -6.34 -20.33
N ALA A 87 22.30 -6.08 -21.55
CA ALA A 87 22.68 -4.89 -22.32
C ALA A 87 21.91 -3.62 -21.90
N ASP A 88 20.90 -3.72 -21.02
CA ASP A 88 20.14 -2.54 -20.58
C ASP A 88 21.04 -1.63 -19.70
N PRO A 89 21.36 -0.41 -20.18
CA PRO A 89 22.28 0.48 -19.47
C PRO A 89 21.69 0.99 -18.15
N GLU A 90 20.36 1.07 -18.00
CA GLU A 90 19.75 1.52 -16.73
C GLU A 90 19.85 0.42 -15.65
N VAL A 91 19.67 -0.84 -16.04
CA VAL A 91 19.86 -2.01 -15.16
C VAL A 91 21.33 -2.13 -14.76
N ALA A 92 22.25 -2.05 -15.72
CA ALA A 92 23.68 -2.12 -15.45
C ALA A 92 24.15 -0.97 -14.53
N GLU A 93 23.67 0.26 -14.77
CA GLU A 93 23.93 1.42 -13.90
C GLU A 93 23.39 1.21 -12.49
N TRP A 94 22.20 0.64 -12.35
CA TRP A 94 21.64 0.30 -11.04
C TRP A 94 22.45 -0.79 -10.32
N HIS A 95 22.89 -1.83 -11.04
CA HIS A 95 23.79 -2.85 -10.48
C HIS A 95 25.09 -2.25 -9.93
N VAL A 96 25.72 -1.36 -10.71
CA VAL A 96 26.96 -0.68 -10.29
C VAL A 96 26.74 0.17 -9.04
N ARG A 97 25.67 0.99 -9.01
CA ARG A 97 25.36 1.83 -7.84
C ARG A 97 25.08 1.00 -6.59
N LEU A 98 24.37 -0.11 -6.72
CA LEU A 98 24.11 -1.03 -5.61
C LEU A 98 25.40 -1.69 -5.10
N ALA A 99 26.27 -2.13 -6.00
CA ALA A 99 27.55 -2.71 -5.64
C ALA A 99 28.43 -1.72 -4.88
N GLN A 100 28.51 -0.46 -5.33
CA GLN A 100 29.21 0.62 -4.63
C GLN A 100 28.64 0.88 -3.23
N ALA A 101 27.31 0.93 -3.12
CA ALA A 101 26.61 1.10 -1.85
C ALA A 101 26.88 -0.08 -0.89
N ALA A 102 26.95 -1.31 -1.42
CA ALA A 102 27.26 -2.53 -0.67
C ALA A 102 28.75 -2.66 -0.31
N GLY A 103 29.62 -1.80 -0.84
CA GLY A 103 31.06 -1.87 -0.62
C GLY A 103 31.79 -2.95 -1.42
N ILE A 104 31.19 -3.45 -2.50
CA ILE A 104 31.88 -4.26 -3.50
C ILE A 104 32.86 -3.36 -4.24
N ASP A 105 34.10 -3.82 -4.43
CA ASP A 105 35.20 -3.06 -5.00
C ASP A 105 35.29 -3.23 -6.53
N ALA A 106 34.94 -4.42 -7.04
CA ALA A 106 34.89 -4.67 -8.48
C ALA A 106 33.95 -5.83 -8.86
N PHE A 107 33.47 -5.83 -10.11
CA PHE A 107 32.87 -7.02 -10.72
C PHE A 107 33.91 -7.86 -11.49
N LEU A 108 33.84 -9.18 -11.34
CA LEU A 108 34.50 -10.13 -12.23
C LEU A 108 33.45 -10.61 -13.24
N VAL A 109 33.49 -10.04 -14.44
CA VAL A 109 32.45 -10.20 -15.46
C VAL A 109 32.74 -11.45 -16.30
N ASP A 110 31.78 -12.36 -16.38
CA ASP A 110 31.90 -13.60 -17.15
C ASP A 110 32.16 -13.30 -18.64
N TRP A 111 33.14 -14.00 -19.22
CA TRP A 111 33.52 -13.80 -20.61
C TRP A 111 33.49 -15.09 -21.40
N TRP A 112 32.63 -15.09 -22.44
CA TRP A 112 32.42 -16.20 -23.36
C TRP A 112 32.84 -15.89 -24.81
N GLY A 113 33.53 -14.77 -25.06
CA GLY A 113 33.76 -14.27 -26.41
C GLY A 113 32.46 -13.76 -27.07
N ARG A 114 32.38 -13.85 -28.40
CA ARG A 114 31.22 -13.42 -29.21
C ARG A 114 30.02 -14.39 -29.17
N HIS A 115 29.99 -15.31 -28.21
CA HIS A 115 28.92 -16.30 -28.14
C HIS A 115 27.61 -15.62 -27.73
N LEU A 116 26.57 -15.71 -28.56
CA LEU A 116 25.24 -15.12 -28.31
C LEU A 116 25.31 -13.62 -27.95
N ASP A 117 26.12 -12.85 -28.69
CA ASP A 117 26.27 -11.40 -28.50
C ASP A 117 26.65 -10.95 -27.06
N ARG A 118 27.24 -11.84 -26.25
CA ARG A 118 27.60 -11.54 -24.85
C ARG A 118 28.63 -10.43 -24.70
N ASP A 119 29.53 -10.28 -25.67
CA ASP A 119 30.47 -9.15 -25.68
C ASP A 119 29.74 -7.81 -25.85
N LYS A 120 28.69 -7.76 -26.67
CA LYS A 120 27.80 -6.60 -26.78
C LYS A 120 27.12 -6.26 -25.46
N ASN A 121 26.65 -7.26 -24.71
CA ASN A 121 26.06 -7.03 -23.38
C ASN A 121 27.07 -6.40 -22.40
N ILE A 122 28.35 -6.82 -22.47
CA ILE A 122 29.42 -6.18 -21.69
C ILE A 122 29.62 -4.74 -22.14
N ASP A 123 29.72 -4.51 -23.45
CA ASP A 123 30.01 -3.20 -24.03
C ASP A 123 28.92 -2.17 -23.78
N GLU A 124 27.64 -2.56 -23.91
CA GLU A 124 26.49 -1.65 -23.81
C GLU A 124 25.97 -1.52 -22.37
N GLY A 125 26.09 -2.58 -21.57
CA GLY A 125 25.66 -2.60 -20.18
C GLY A 125 26.79 -2.22 -19.23
N ILE A 126 27.55 -3.23 -18.78
CA ILE A 126 28.40 -3.09 -17.59
C ILE A 126 29.62 -2.17 -17.78
N LEU A 127 30.21 -2.13 -18.98
CA LEU A 127 31.32 -1.22 -19.29
C LEU A 127 30.88 0.24 -19.15
N VAL A 128 29.77 0.62 -19.81
CA VAL A 128 29.21 1.98 -19.77
C VAL A 128 28.89 2.38 -18.33
N ALA A 129 28.21 1.49 -17.60
CA ALA A 129 27.84 1.73 -16.21
C ALA A 129 29.06 1.91 -15.31
N ALA A 130 30.09 1.07 -15.47
CA ALA A 130 31.29 1.12 -14.65
C ALA A 130 32.12 2.39 -14.91
N GLU A 131 32.28 2.80 -16.17
CA GLU A 131 32.95 4.05 -16.53
C GLU A 131 32.22 5.27 -15.97
N LYS A 132 30.89 5.30 -16.12
CA LYS A 132 30.05 6.40 -15.63
C LYS A 132 30.18 6.62 -14.12
N HIS A 133 30.26 5.55 -13.35
CA HIS A 133 30.28 5.59 -11.87
C HIS A 133 31.67 5.39 -11.27
N SER A 134 32.73 5.37 -12.09
CA SER A 134 34.10 5.08 -11.65
C SER A 134 34.24 3.75 -10.89
N PHE A 135 33.36 2.79 -11.17
CA PHE A 135 33.38 1.45 -10.60
C PHE A 135 34.33 0.55 -11.37
N LYS A 136 34.87 -0.48 -10.71
CA LYS A 136 35.87 -1.36 -11.33
C LYS A 136 35.25 -2.65 -11.84
N PHE A 137 35.77 -3.15 -12.96
CA PHE A 137 35.48 -4.50 -13.42
C PHE A 137 36.73 -5.15 -14.05
N ALA A 138 36.77 -6.48 -14.06
CA ALA A 138 37.76 -7.28 -14.79
C ALA A 138 37.10 -8.52 -15.40
N LEU A 139 37.78 -9.16 -16.34
CA LEU A 139 37.27 -10.35 -17.00
C LEU A 139 37.44 -11.61 -16.14
N LEU A 140 36.38 -12.39 -16.05
CA LEU A 140 36.33 -13.79 -15.61
C LEU A 140 36.26 -14.68 -16.86
N ASP A 141 37.39 -15.28 -17.22
CA ASP A 141 37.58 -16.00 -18.47
C ASP A 141 37.12 -17.47 -18.36
N GLU A 142 35.90 -17.71 -18.83
CA GLU A 142 35.29 -19.04 -18.99
C GLU A 142 35.94 -19.83 -20.15
N ARG A 143 36.45 -19.13 -21.17
CA ARG A 143 37.09 -19.72 -22.36
C ARG A 143 38.43 -20.35 -22.03
N SER A 144 39.03 -20.04 -20.88
CA SER A 144 40.24 -20.70 -20.38
C SER A 144 40.08 -22.20 -20.19
N GLN A 145 38.85 -22.69 -20.05
CA GLN A 145 38.55 -24.12 -20.07
C GLN A 145 37.58 -24.56 -21.18
N PHE A 146 36.66 -23.69 -21.59
CA PHE A 146 35.64 -24.02 -22.59
C PHE A 146 36.07 -23.58 -23.99
N HIS A 147 37.14 -24.18 -24.51
CA HIS A 147 37.61 -23.93 -25.87
C HIS A 147 38.08 -25.25 -26.52
N SER A 148 37.89 -25.38 -27.84
CA SER A 148 38.36 -26.53 -28.62
C SER A 148 39.66 -26.25 -29.39
N ASP A 149 40.01 -24.97 -29.54
CA ASP A 149 41.20 -24.50 -30.27
C ASP A 149 42.02 -23.60 -29.35
N TRP A 150 43.28 -24.00 -29.12
CA TRP A 150 44.20 -23.31 -28.22
C TRP A 150 44.74 -22.01 -28.84
N GLU A 151 45.07 -22.02 -30.13
CA GLU A 151 45.63 -20.85 -30.81
C GLU A 151 44.57 -19.77 -30.98
N TRP A 152 43.35 -20.17 -31.34
CA TRP A 152 42.21 -19.27 -31.35
C TRP A 152 41.96 -18.64 -29.96
N TYR A 153 41.95 -19.45 -28.89
CA TYR A 153 41.68 -18.95 -27.54
C TYR A 153 42.70 -17.91 -27.10
N LYS A 154 43.98 -18.23 -27.31
CA LYS A 154 45.11 -17.35 -27.06
C LYS A 154 45.00 -16.00 -27.78
N GLN A 155 44.49 -16.01 -29.01
CA GLN A 155 44.22 -14.80 -29.78
C GLN A 155 43.01 -14.03 -29.23
N ALA A 156 41.90 -14.74 -28.94
CA ALA A 156 40.68 -14.16 -28.39
C ALA A 156 40.92 -13.49 -27.02
N ALA A 157 41.77 -14.06 -26.17
CA ALA A 157 42.17 -13.48 -24.89
C ALA A 157 42.88 -12.13 -25.09
N VAL A 158 43.76 -12.01 -26.10
CA VAL A 158 44.40 -10.72 -26.41
C VAL A 158 43.45 -9.71 -26.99
N GLU A 159 42.63 -10.11 -27.95
CA GLU A 159 41.66 -9.20 -28.56
C GLU A 159 40.73 -8.61 -27.49
N THR A 160 40.21 -9.47 -26.60
CA THR A 160 39.28 -9.05 -25.55
C THR A 160 39.97 -8.22 -24.48
N LEU A 161 41.15 -8.63 -23.99
CA LEU A 161 41.86 -7.82 -22.99
C LEU A 161 42.31 -6.47 -23.58
N THR A 162 42.74 -6.43 -24.84
CA THR A 162 43.07 -5.17 -25.53
C THR A 162 41.87 -4.23 -25.60
N ARG A 163 40.66 -4.77 -25.80
CA ARG A 163 39.42 -4.00 -25.88
C ARG A 163 39.12 -3.25 -24.58
N TYR A 164 39.35 -3.87 -23.42
CA TYR A 164 38.91 -3.32 -22.14
C TYR A 164 40.02 -2.77 -21.25
N LYS A 165 41.27 -3.26 -21.37
CA LYS A 165 42.35 -2.95 -20.42
C LYS A 165 42.61 -1.46 -20.26
N ASP A 166 42.42 -0.66 -21.31
CA ASP A 166 42.74 0.77 -21.30
C ASP A 166 41.60 1.63 -20.75
N SER A 167 40.43 1.04 -20.47
CA SER A 167 39.35 1.72 -19.75
C SER A 167 39.81 2.12 -18.34
N PRO A 168 39.45 3.32 -17.85
CA PRO A 168 39.67 3.72 -16.47
C PRO A 168 38.85 2.87 -15.48
N ALA A 169 37.78 2.21 -15.94
CA ALA A 169 36.97 1.28 -15.16
C ALA A 169 37.59 -0.13 -15.08
N TYR A 170 38.61 -0.45 -15.88
CA TYR A 170 39.24 -1.76 -15.80
C TYR A 170 40.11 -1.90 -14.55
N LEU A 171 39.86 -2.93 -13.74
CA LEU A 171 40.54 -3.18 -12.47
C LEU A 171 42.04 -3.41 -12.70
N ARG A 172 42.85 -2.75 -11.88
CA ARG A 172 44.31 -2.92 -11.86
C ARG A 172 44.79 -3.20 -10.45
N ILE A 173 45.69 -4.17 -10.33
CA ILE A 173 46.43 -4.47 -9.09
C ILE A 173 47.91 -4.36 -9.43
N ASP A 174 48.67 -3.64 -8.60
CA ASP A 174 50.06 -3.27 -8.87
C ASP A 174 50.26 -2.59 -10.25
N GLY A 175 49.27 -1.79 -10.65
CA GLY A 175 49.26 -1.12 -11.96
C GLY A 175 48.99 -2.03 -13.17
N ARG A 176 48.81 -3.34 -12.97
CA ARG A 176 48.59 -4.33 -14.03
C ARG A 176 47.10 -4.67 -14.17
N PRO A 177 46.54 -4.76 -15.40
CA PRO A 177 45.15 -5.18 -15.61
C PRO A 177 44.93 -6.59 -15.06
N VAL A 178 43.83 -6.79 -14.32
CA VAL A 178 43.47 -8.08 -13.75
C VAL A 178 42.82 -8.99 -14.80
N TYR A 179 43.19 -10.27 -14.80
CA TYR A 179 42.58 -11.29 -15.65
C TYR A 179 42.40 -12.59 -14.85
N TYR A 180 41.15 -13.00 -14.63
CA TYR A 180 40.81 -14.19 -13.86
C TYR A 180 40.55 -15.37 -14.80
N LEU A 181 41.26 -16.49 -14.61
CA LEU A 181 41.12 -17.72 -15.39
C LEU A 181 40.26 -18.74 -14.64
N TYR A 182 39.03 -18.95 -15.08
CA TYR A 182 38.09 -19.87 -14.44
C TYR A 182 38.29 -21.33 -14.85
N GLN A 183 38.37 -22.25 -13.89
CA GLN A 183 38.54 -23.68 -14.12
C GLN A 183 37.64 -24.52 -13.22
N VAL A 184 37.01 -25.56 -13.79
CA VAL A 184 36.40 -26.61 -12.98
C VAL A 184 37.46 -27.66 -12.62
N ALA A 185 37.51 -28.09 -11.36
CA ALA A 185 38.55 -29.00 -10.86
C ALA A 185 38.66 -30.37 -11.57
N SER A 186 37.64 -30.80 -12.33
CA SER A 186 37.57 -32.15 -12.93
C SER A 186 38.02 -32.25 -14.38
N THR A 187 38.24 -31.15 -15.11
CA THR A 187 38.58 -31.17 -16.54
C THR A 187 39.64 -30.10 -16.86
N ALA A 188 40.92 -30.46 -16.76
CA ALA A 188 42.02 -29.50 -16.93
C ALA A 188 42.42 -29.34 -18.41
N THR A 189 41.75 -28.44 -19.12
CA THR A 189 42.18 -27.96 -20.45
C THR A 189 43.35 -26.98 -20.37
N LEU A 190 43.50 -26.27 -19.25
CA LEU A 190 44.66 -25.44 -18.90
C LEU A 190 45.60 -26.20 -17.95
N THR A 191 46.87 -26.32 -18.35
CA THR A 191 47.98 -26.89 -17.55
C THR A 191 48.97 -25.78 -17.18
N PRO A 192 49.90 -26.01 -16.22
CA PRO A 192 50.98 -25.07 -15.93
C PRO A 192 51.74 -24.59 -17.18
N GLU A 193 52.07 -25.50 -18.10
CA GLU A 193 52.81 -25.19 -19.32
C GLU A 193 51.97 -24.32 -20.27
N LYS A 194 50.68 -24.65 -20.42
CA LYS A 194 49.75 -23.84 -21.22
C LYS A 194 49.51 -22.47 -20.60
N PHE A 195 49.45 -22.35 -19.28
CA PHE A 195 49.37 -21.05 -18.62
C PHE A 195 50.60 -20.19 -18.96
N VAL A 196 51.81 -20.76 -18.87
CA VAL A 196 53.05 -20.04 -19.22
C VAL A 196 53.05 -19.62 -20.70
N ASP A 197 52.56 -20.48 -21.61
CA ASP A 197 52.38 -20.14 -23.02
C ASP A 197 51.36 -19.00 -23.23
N LEU A 198 50.17 -19.11 -22.63
CA LEU A 198 49.12 -18.09 -22.67
C LEU A 198 49.64 -16.75 -22.14
N LYS A 199 50.27 -16.75 -20.96
CA LYS A 199 50.84 -15.56 -20.34
C LYS A 199 51.85 -14.89 -21.26
N ARG A 200 52.85 -15.65 -21.75
CA ARG A 200 53.88 -15.12 -22.66
C ARG A 200 53.23 -14.50 -23.89
N HIS A 201 52.30 -15.24 -24.48
CA HIS A 201 51.60 -14.82 -25.68
C HIS A 201 50.82 -13.52 -25.39
N VAL A 202 49.96 -13.49 -24.37
CA VAL A 202 49.13 -12.32 -24.02
C VAL A 202 50.00 -11.11 -23.70
N GLU A 203 50.93 -11.22 -22.76
CA GLU A 203 51.72 -10.09 -22.29
C GLU A 203 52.66 -9.50 -23.36
N SER A 204 53.11 -10.29 -24.33
CA SER A 204 53.88 -9.78 -25.47
C SER A 204 53.14 -8.75 -26.32
N ARG A 205 51.81 -8.69 -26.21
CA ARG A 205 50.94 -7.80 -27.01
C ARG A 205 50.20 -6.77 -26.16
N VAL A 206 49.85 -7.10 -24.91
CA VAL A 206 49.06 -6.21 -24.04
C VAL A 206 49.85 -5.57 -22.90
N GLY A 207 51.10 -5.98 -22.69
CA GLY A 207 51.91 -5.62 -21.51
C GLY A 207 51.69 -6.55 -20.32
N PRO A 208 52.33 -6.29 -19.16
CA PRO A 208 52.20 -7.13 -17.96
C PRO A 208 50.75 -7.22 -17.46
N VAL A 209 50.33 -8.42 -17.03
CA VAL A 209 48.96 -8.70 -16.54
C VAL A 209 49.04 -9.19 -15.10
N TYR A 210 47.98 -8.96 -14.31
CA TYR A 210 47.82 -9.55 -12.98
C TYR A 210 46.95 -10.81 -13.10
N TRP A 211 47.55 -11.99 -12.94
CA TRP A 211 46.90 -13.27 -13.19
C TRP A 211 46.31 -13.86 -11.92
N ILE A 212 44.99 -14.02 -11.91
CA ILE A 212 44.29 -14.83 -10.89
C ILE A 212 43.90 -16.16 -11.55
N VAL A 213 44.33 -17.26 -10.96
CA VAL A 213 44.07 -18.61 -11.51
C VAL A 213 43.17 -19.39 -10.57
N ASP A 214 42.00 -19.82 -11.07
CA ASP A 214 41.16 -20.80 -10.38
C ASP A 214 41.89 -22.15 -10.38
N LYS A 215 42.42 -22.54 -9.22
CA LYS A 215 43.04 -23.86 -9.08
C LYS A 215 43.05 -24.40 -7.66
N ILE A 216 42.24 -25.43 -7.44
CA ILE A 216 42.40 -26.39 -6.36
C ILE A 216 42.21 -27.82 -6.87
N ALA A 217 42.81 -28.79 -6.18
CA ALA A 217 42.67 -30.20 -6.47
C ALA A 217 42.34 -30.99 -5.21
N HIS A 218 41.71 -32.15 -5.41
CA HIS A 218 41.37 -33.03 -4.30
C HIS A 218 42.57 -33.86 -3.83
N GLN A 219 42.81 -33.90 -2.52
CA GLN A 219 43.90 -34.64 -1.91
C GLN A 219 43.37 -35.94 -1.28
N HIS A 220 43.28 -36.98 -2.08
CA HIS A 220 42.72 -38.28 -1.65
C HIS A 220 43.42 -38.88 -0.41
N ALA A 221 44.71 -38.61 -0.21
CA ALA A 221 45.43 -39.09 0.96
C ALA A 221 44.95 -38.44 2.26
N ALA A 222 44.70 -37.13 2.25
CA ALA A 222 44.17 -36.39 3.40
C ALA A 222 42.73 -36.80 3.71
N GLN A 223 41.90 -36.95 2.67
CA GLN A 223 40.54 -37.48 2.81
C GLN A 223 40.53 -38.86 3.47
N ARG A 224 41.36 -39.80 3.02
CA ARG A 224 41.47 -41.15 3.63
C ARG A 224 41.98 -41.12 5.07
N ALA A 225 42.78 -40.12 5.42
CA ALA A 225 43.27 -39.91 6.77
C ALA A 225 42.24 -39.21 7.69
N GLY A 226 41.07 -38.81 7.15
CA GLY A 226 40.07 -38.04 7.90
C GLY A 226 40.47 -36.59 8.18
N ASP A 227 41.50 -36.08 7.51
CA ASP A 227 41.95 -34.68 7.63
C ASP A 227 41.09 -33.81 6.70
N ALA A 228 39.96 -33.34 7.23
CA ALA A 228 38.99 -32.56 6.47
C ALA A 228 39.61 -31.25 5.96
N ASP A 229 40.46 -30.58 6.73
CA ASP A 229 41.04 -29.28 6.36
C ASP A 229 41.92 -29.39 5.11
N LYS A 230 42.63 -30.51 4.96
CA LYS A 230 43.53 -30.77 3.82
C LYS A 230 42.90 -31.55 2.68
N GLU A 231 41.57 -31.71 2.67
CA GLU A 231 40.86 -32.43 1.60
C GLU A 231 41.06 -31.78 0.22
N LYS A 232 41.30 -30.46 0.20
CA LYS A 232 41.65 -29.69 -1.00
C LYS A 232 42.99 -29.02 -0.78
N HIS A 233 43.74 -28.88 -1.87
CA HIS A 233 45.04 -28.24 -1.89
C HIS A 233 45.28 -27.54 -3.23
N ILE A 234 46.23 -26.62 -3.27
CA ILE A 234 46.80 -26.11 -4.52
C ILE A 234 47.90 -27.08 -4.96
N PRO A 235 47.84 -27.66 -6.18
CA PRO A 235 48.88 -28.57 -6.65
C PRO A 235 50.28 -27.94 -6.68
N ALA A 236 51.31 -28.72 -6.34
CA ALA A 236 52.68 -28.22 -6.19
C ALA A 236 53.29 -27.70 -7.50
N ASP A 237 52.95 -28.29 -8.64
CA ASP A 237 53.34 -27.83 -9.97
C ASP A 237 52.74 -26.44 -10.29
N TRP A 238 51.49 -26.21 -9.90
CA TRP A 238 50.85 -24.90 -10.00
C TRP A 238 51.49 -23.87 -9.07
N LEU A 239 51.74 -24.21 -7.80
CA LEU A 239 52.43 -23.32 -6.85
C LEU A 239 53.81 -22.89 -7.38
N ALA A 240 54.54 -23.80 -8.03
CA ALA A 240 55.84 -23.53 -8.65
C ALA A 240 55.77 -22.77 -9.98
N THR A 241 54.58 -22.57 -10.55
CA THR A 241 54.42 -21.94 -11.87
C THR A 241 54.72 -20.44 -11.81
N PRO A 242 55.69 -19.94 -12.59
CA PRO A 242 56.08 -18.53 -12.56
C PRO A 242 55.00 -17.64 -13.15
N GLY A 243 54.84 -16.44 -12.59
CA GLY A 243 53.98 -15.41 -13.14
C GLY A 243 52.48 -15.52 -12.80
N ILE A 244 52.06 -16.51 -12.00
CA ILE A 244 50.77 -16.47 -11.30
C ILE A 244 50.91 -15.48 -10.14
N ASP A 245 49.96 -14.57 -9.97
CA ASP A 245 49.96 -13.59 -8.88
C ASP A 245 49.07 -14.04 -7.72
N ALA A 246 47.89 -14.57 -8.03
CA ALA A 246 46.96 -15.07 -7.04
C ALA A 246 46.33 -16.40 -7.47
N PHE A 247 46.04 -17.25 -6.48
CA PHE A 247 45.16 -18.40 -6.64
C PHE A 247 43.76 -18.07 -6.13
N GLY A 248 42.76 -18.72 -6.71
CA GLY A 248 41.41 -18.72 -6.19
C GLY A 248 40.68 -19.99 -6.55
N PHE A 249 39.40 -20.04 -6.21
CA PHE A 249 38.47 -21.02 -6.74
C PHE A 249 37.04 -20.50 -6.70
N TYR A 250 36.21 -20.93 -7.64
CA TYR A 250 34.86 -20.36 -7.81
C TYR A 250 33.89 -20.66 -6.68
N SER A 251 33.82 -21.91 -6.20
CA SER A 251 32.81 -22.26 -5.21
C SER A 251 33.11 -23.45 -4.31
N THR A 252 32.56 -23.43 -3.10
CA THR A 252 32.62 -24.56 -2.18
C THR A 252 31.65 -25.67 -2.55
N PHE A 253 30.49 -25.34 -3.13
CA PHE A 253 29.41 -26.30 -3.42
C PHE A 253 29.79 -27.33 -4.48
N SER A 254 30.70 -26.98 -5.39
CA SER A 254 31.24 -27.88 -6.41
C SER A 254 32.46 -28.67 -5.93
N HIS A 255 33.04 -28.32 -4.78
CA HIS A 255 34.29 -28.93 -4.32
C HIS A 255 34.16 -29.75 -3.03
N PHE A 256 33.52 -29.22 -1.99
CA PHE A 256 33.45 -29.84 -0.66
C PHE A 256 32.19 -29.50 0.17
N ARG A 257 31.23 -28.75 -0.38
CA ARG A 257 29.87 -28.54 0.18
C ARG A 257 29.81 -28.05 1.65
N ALA A 258 30.78 -27.25 2.08
CA ALA A 258 30.84 -26.65 3.41
C ALA A 258 30.25 -25.24 3.44
N HIS A 259 29.50 -24.87 4.48
CA HIS A 259 28.85 -23.54 4.62
C HIS A 259 28.72 -23.03 6.06
N ARG A 260 29.13 -23.84 7.05
CA ARG A 260 29.28 -23.39 8.45
C ARG A 260 30.71 -22.94 8.67
N TYR A 261 30.91 -22.02 9.61
CA TYR A 261 32.25 -21.48 9.89
C TYR A 261 33.26 -22.59 10.23
N GLU A 262 32.86 -23.58 11.04
CA GLU A 262 33.73 -24.67 11.50
C GLU A 262 34.18 -25.59 10.37
N ASP A 263 33.37 -25.73 9.32
CA ASP A 263 33.69 -26.56 8.15
C ASP A 263 34.55 -25.80 7.11
N LEU A 264 34.66 -24.47 7.25
CA LEU A 264 35.35 -23.57 6.32
C LEU A 264 36.72 -23.14 6.83
N ALA A 265 36.81 -22.76 8.11
CA ALA A 265 37.95 -22.03 8.66
C ALA A 265 39.29 -22.75 8.42
N GLY A 266 39.39 -24.05 8.75
CA GLY A 266 40.62 -24.81 8.57
C GLY A 266 41.01 -25.01 7.10
N LYS A 267 40.05 -25.30 6.23
CA LYS A 267 40.26 -25.42 4.77
C LYS A 267 40.75 -24.11 4.15
N TYR A 268 40.10 -22.99 4.52
CA TYR A 268 40.43 -21.66 4.01
C TYR A 268 41.82 -21.22 4.47
N LYS A 269 42.13 -21.45 5.75
CA LYS A 269 43.47 -21.20 6.30
C LYS A 269 44.54 -22.03 5.59
N TYR A 270 44.30 -23.33 5.39
CA TYR A 270 45.25 -24.22 4.72
C TYR A 270 45.56 -23.77 3.29
N LEU A 271 44.54 -23.44 2.49
CA LEU A 271 44.74 -22.97 1.12
C LEU A 271 45.47 -21.62 1.07
N THR A 272 45.13 -20.71 2.00
CA THR A 272 45.77 -19.39 2.10
C THR A 272 47.25 -19.53 2.46
N ASP A 273 47.58 -20.36 3.45
CA ASP A 273 48.97 -20.65 3.84
C ASP A 273 49.77 -21.24 2.68
N GLN A 274 49.20 -22.17 1.91
CA GLN A 274 49.88 -22.73 0.73
C GLN A 274 50.22 -21.66 -0.32
N ALA A 275 49.29 -20.74 -0.59
CA ALA A 275 49.53 -19.65 -1.53
C ALA A 275 50.60 -18.68 -0.99
N HIS A 276 50.49 -18.28 0.27
CA HIS A 276 51.41 -17.34 0.92
C HIS A 276 52.83 -17.91 1.04
N ASP A 277 52.98 -19.18 1.41
CA ASP A 277 54.27 -19.89 1.48
C ASP A 277 54.97 -19.95 0.12
N ALA A 278 54.18 -19.99 -0.97
CA ALA A 278 54.69 -19.90 -2.35
C ALA A 278 54.90 -18.46 -2.85
N GLY A 279 54.71 -17.46 -1.99
CA GLY A 279 54.82 -16.03 -2.32
C GLY A 279 53.70 -15.51 -3.23
N LYS A 280 52.53 -16.14 -3.17
CA LYS A 280 51.33 -15.83 -3.98
C LYS A 280 50.20 -15.30 -3.11
N LYS A 281 49.20 -14.68 -3.73
CA LYS A 281 48.00 -14.17 -3.08
C LYS A 281 46.85 -15.19 -3.11
N MET A 282 45.89 -15.07 -2.21
CA MET A 282 44.72 -15.95 -2.16
C MET A 282 43.40 -15.17 -2.28
N LEU A 283 42.56 -15.60 -3.22
CA LEU A 283 41.18 -15.15 -3.41
C LEU A 283 40.23 -16.26 -2.95
N LEU A 284 39.44 -16.00 -1.91
CA LEU A 284 38.49 -16.97 -1.35
C LEU A 284 37.04 -16.65 -1.74
N PRO A 285 36.25 -17.64 -2.18
CA PRO A 285 34.85 -17.41 -2.48
C PRO A 285 34.01 -17.29 -1.20
N VAL A 286 32.99 -16.44 -1.27
CA VAL A 286 31.96 -16.29 -0.23
C VAL A 286 30.59 -16.44 -0.87
N HIS A 287 29.70 -17.19 -0.22
CA HIS A 287 28.38 -17.52 -0.77
C HIS A 287 27.26 -17.05 0.17
N PRO A 288 26.17 -16.46 -0.36
CA PRO A 288 24.97 -16.23 0.44
C PRO A 288 24.14 -17.51 0.63
N GLY A 289 24.33 -18.49 -0.24
CA GLY A 289 23.68 -19.81 -0.31
C GLY A 289 23.74 -20.32 -1.75
N HIS A 290 23.06 -21.43 -2.03
CA HIS A 290 23.00 -22.05 -3.37
C HIS A 290 21.73 -22.90 -3.49
N ASN A 291 21.05 -22.84 -4.63
CA ASN A 291 19.90 -23.69 -4.92
C ASN A 291 19.69 -23.86 -6.43
N ASN A 292 20.10 -25.00 -6.98
CA ASN A 292 19.96 -25.33 -8.40
C ASN A 292 18.72 -26.20 -8.72
N SER A 293 17.76 -26.28 -7.80
CA SER A 293 16.64 -27.23 -7.92
C SER A 293 15.59 -26.91 -8.97
N ARG A 294 15.68 -25.77 -9.65
CA ARG A 294 14.77 -25.41 -10.75
C ARG A 294 15.30 -25.87 -12.12
N PHE A 295 16.46 -26.51 -12.16
CA PHE A 295 16.97 -27.13 -13.39
C PHE A 295 17.75 -28.44 -13.17
N ARG A 296 17.85 -28.93 -11.92
CA ARG A 296 18.48 -30.22 -11.58
C ARG A 296 17.47 -31.16 -10.93
N GLU A 297 17.50 -32.43 -11.32
CA GLU A 297 16.70 -33.49 -10.70
C GLU A 297 17.22 -33.89 -9.31
N ASP A 298 18.55 -33.98 -9.15
CA ASP A 298 19.24 -34.16 -7.86
C ASP A 298 19.91 -32.85 -7.42
N PRO A 299 19.18 -31.94 -6.77
CA PRO A 299 19.70 -30.63 -6.45
C PRO A 299 20.58 -30.63 -5.21
N TYR A 300 21.54 -29.71 -5.20
CA TYR A 300 22.22 -29.33 -3.97
C TYR A 300 21.66 -28.00 -3.47
N VAL A 301 21.26 -27.96 -2.20
CA VAL A 301 20.77 -26.75 -1.55
C VAL A 301 21.69 -26.40 -0.39
N MET A 302 22.41 -25.29 -0.52
CA MET A 302 23.11 -24.64 0.58
C MET A 302 22.17 -23.58 1.16
N PRO A 303 21.69 -23.75 2.40
CA PRO A 303 20.71 -22.84 2.97
C PRO A 303 21.30 -21.44 3.16
N ARG A 304 20.46 -20.41 3.04
CA ARG A 304 20.89 -19.01 3.27
C ARG A 304 20.89 -18.61 4.74
N LEU A 305 20.10 -19.31 5.57
CA LEU A 305 19.98 -19.13 7.02
C LEU A 305 19.84 -17.65 7.44
N ASP A 306 18.93 -16.94 6.76
CA ASP A 306 18.70 -15.50 6.96
C ASP A 306 19.98 -14.64 6.92
N GLY A 307 20.92 -15.01 6.05
CA GLY A 307 22.19 -14.29 5.89
C GLY A 307 23.34 -14.84 6.73
N GLN A 308 23.08 -15.74 7.69
CA GLN A 308 24.13 -16.34 8.52
C GLN A 308 25.17 -17.10 7.67
N THR A 309 24.76 -17.74 6.57
CA THR A 309 25.68 -18.41 5.66
C THR A 309 26.70 -17.45 5.09
N LEU A 310 26.26 -16.29 4.57
CA LEU A 310 27.17 -15.26 4.06
C LEU A 310 28.12 -14.75 5.15
N ARG A 311 27.60 -14.50 6.35
CA ARG A 311 28.39 -14.03 7.50
C ARG A 311 29.47 -15.05 7.91
N ASN A 312 29.16 -16.34 7.88
CA ASN A 312 30.12 -17.41 8.15
C ASN A 312 31.27 -17.42 7.14
N TYR A 313 30.95 -17.25 5.86
CA TYR A 313 31.96 -17.16 4.79
C TYR A 313 32.85 -15.92 4.93
N LEU A 314 32.23 -14.75 5.10
CA LEU A 314 32.96 -13.48 5.28
C LEU A 314 33.93 -13.56 6.46
N ARG A 315 33.47 -14.14 7.57
CA ARG A 315 34.30 -14.40 8.75
C ARG A 315 35.42 -15.39 8.46
N ALA A 316 35.11 -16.58 7.94
CA ALA A 316 36.11 -17.62 7.69
C ALA A 316 37.20 -17.17 6.71
N ALA A 317 36.84 -16.39 5.68
CA ALA A 317 37.81 -15.84 4.73
C ALA A 317 38.69 -14.75 5.37
N SER A 318 38.11 -13.90 6.21
CA SER A 318 38.86 -12.87 6.96
C SER A 318 39.83 -13.52 7.96
N ASP A 319 39.35 -14.49 8.74
CA ASP A 319 40.15 -15.21 9.75
C ASP A 319 41.28 -16.05 9.11
N ALA A 320 41.10 -16.46 7.84
CA ALA A 320 42.13 -17.16 7.08
C ALA A 320 43.25 -16.24 6.55
N GLY A 321 43.07 -14.92 6.60
CA GLY A 321 44.03 -13.95 6.04
C GLY A 321 43.97 -13.84 4.51
N ALA A 322 42.79 -14.02 3.91
CA ALA A 322 42.63 -13.89 2.47
C ALA A 322 42.98 -12.48 1.96
N ASP A 323 43.67 -12.40 0.82
CA ASP A 323 44.02 -11.13 0.20
C ASP A 323 42.83 -10.52 -0.56
N PHE A 324 41.98 -11.38 -1.12
CA PHE A 324 40.78 -11.01 -1.86
C PHE A 324 39.61 -11.92 -1.48
N LEU A 325 38.39 -11.37 -1.48
CA LEU A 325 37.15 -12.13 -1.35
C LEU A 325 36.37 -12.04 -2.65
N MET A 326 35.69 -13.12 -3.02
CA MET A 326 34.84 -13.15 -4.22
C MET A 326 33.44 -13.61 -3.85
N VAL A 327 32.48 -12.70 -3.90
CA VAL A 327 31.06 -13.03 -3.79
C VAL A 327 30.69 -13.83 -5.03
N THR A 328 30.42 -15.11 -4.81
CA THR A 328 29.84 -15.99 -5.81
C THR A 328 28.37 -16.14 -5.44
N SER A 329 27.49 -15.28 -5.95
CA SER A 329 27.66 -14.32 -7.08
C SER A 329 26.87 -13.02 -6.91
N TRP A 330 27.11 -12.02 -7.77
CA TRP A 330 26.17 -10.92 -7.99
C TRP A 330 24.84 -11.48 -8.51
N ASN A 331 24.84 -12.07 -9.70
CA ASN A 331 23.62 -12.44 -10.45
C ASN A 331 23.69 -13.79 -11.20
N GLU A 332 24.33 -14.84 -10.65
CA GLU A 332 24.16 -16.22 -11.16
C GLU A 332 22.83 -16.81 -10.70
N TRP A 333 21.75 -16.39 -11.38
CA TRP A 333 20.38 -16.75 -11.07
C TRP A 333 20.12 -18.26 -11.13
N PRO A 334 20.56 -19.03 -12.15
CA PRO A 334 20.35 -20.47 -12.18
C PRO A 334 20.81 -21.19 -10.91
N GLU A 335 22.00 -20.87 -10.39
CA GLU A 335 22.52 -21.49 -9.17
C GLU A 335 21.93 -20.88 -7.88
N THR A 336 21.17 -19.78 -8.00
CA THR A 336 20.63 -18.99 -6.89
C THR A 336 21.70 -18.63 -5.86
N THR A 337 22.91 -18.31 -6.33
CA THR A 337 24.02 -17.85 -5.49
C THR A 337 24.05 -16.33 -5.34
N VAL A 338 23.02 -15.65 -5.86
CA VAL A 338 22.93 -14.20 -6.03
C VAL A 338 22.88 -13.40 -4.73
N VAL A 339 23.53 -12.23 -4.73
CA VAL A 339 23.30 -11.12 -3.78
C VAL A 339 22.55 -9.96 -4.43
N GLU A 340 22.38 -9.96 -5.76
CA GLU A 340 21.48 -9.05 -6.47
C GLU A 340 20.08 -9.10 -5.81
N PRO A 341 19.40 -7.95 -5.64
CA PRO A 341 18.12 -7.92 -4.94
C PRO A 341 17.05 -8.81 -5.57
N SER A 342 16.31 -9.53 -4.73
CA SER A 342 15.25 -10.44 -5.17
C SER A 342 13.88 -10.00 -4.67
N SER A 343 12.89 -9.99 -5.55
CA SER A 343 11.48 -9.67 -5.24
C SER A 343 10.80 -10.71 -4.34
N ASN A 344 11.35 -11.92 -4.24
CA ASN A 344 10.77 -13.00 -3.44
C ASN A 344 11.45 -13.20 -2.07
N TRP A 345 12.27 -12.25 -1.63
CA TRP A 345 12.80 -12.20 -0.26
C TRP A 345 12.00 -11.21 0.59
N PRO A 346 11.84 -11.44 1.91
CA PRO A 346 11.15 -10.49 2.81
C PRO A 346 11.76 -9.09 2.78
N ASP A 347 13.09 -9.03 2.66
CA ASP A 347 13.86 -7.82 2.39
C ASP A 347 14.70 -8.03 1.14
N PRO A 348 14.37 -7.37 0.01
CA PRO A 348 15.07 -7.56 -1.25
C PRO A 348 16.57 -7.27 -1.19
N TYR A 349 17.00 -6.35 -0.31
CA TYR A 349 18.38 -5.88 -0.25
C TYR A 349 19.20 -6.49 0.89
N HIS A 350 18.67 -7.50 1.59
CA HIS A 350 19.28 -8.08 2.79
C HIS A 350 20.76 -8.43 2.64
N TYR A 351 21.13 -9.16 1.58
CA TYR A 351 22.53 -9.59 1.38
C TYR A 351 23.48 -8.43 1.06
N LEU A 352 23.01 -7.38 0.38
CA LEU A 352 23.80 -6.18 0.15
C LEU A 352 24.04 -5.39 1.45
N ARG A 353 23.06 -5.39 2.38
CA ARG A 353 23.26 -4.81 3.72
C ARG A 353 24.30 -5.59 4.52
N ILE A 354 24.32 -6.92 4.42
CA ILE A 354 25.34 -7.75 5.09
C ILE A 354 26.75 -7.42 4.55
N LEU A 355 26.88 -7.28 3.23
CA LEU A 355 28.16 -6.88 2.62
C LEU A 355 28.57 -5.47 3.05
N ALA A 356 27.63 -4.52 3.07
CA ALA A 356 27.88 -3.15 3.53
C ALA A 356 28.31 -3.13 5.00
N GLU A 357 27.62 -3.87 5.87
CA GLU A 357 27.97 -4.03 7.28
C GLU A 357 29.37 -4.63 7.44
N TRP A 358 29.71 -5.68 6.68
CA TRP A 358 31.04 -6.25 6.71
C TRP A 358 32.11 -5.30 6.16
N LYS A 359 31.79 -4.43 5.20
CA LYS A 359 32.69 -3.34 4.75
C LYS A 359 32.63 -2.10 5.64
N GLU A 360 31.85 -2.12 6.73
CA GLU A 360 31.63 -1.00 7.65
C GLU A 360 31.08 0.26 6.97
N LYS A 361 30.16 0.07 6.00
CA LYS A 361 29.50 1.14 5.25
C LYS A 361 28.01 1.19 5.58
N ALA A 362 27.45 2.39 5.62
CA ALA A 362 26.00 2.57 5.61
C ALA A 362 25.44 2.23 4.22
N PHE A 363 24.42 1.38 4.18
CA PHE A 363 23.78 0.98 2.92
C PHE A 363 22.57 1.87 2.60
N HIS A 364 22.69 2.69 1.57
CA HIS A 364 21.60 3.47 1.00
C HIS A 364 21.18 2.87 -0.33
N VAL A 365 19.87 2.61 -0.49
CA VAL A 365 19.33 1.97 -1.69
C VAL A 365 19.33 2.98 -2.85
N PRO A 366 20.08 2.73 -3.94
CA PRO A 366 19.99 3.56 -5.13
C PRO A 366 18.64 3.36 -5.85
N PRO A 367 18.06 4.41 -6.46
CA PRO A 367 16.82 4.30 -7.23
C PRO A 367 16.92 3.22 -8.32
N ALA A 368 15.93 2.32 -8.35
CA ALA A 368 15.78 1.31 -9.38
C ALA A 368 15.47 1.94 -10.76
N PRO A 369 15.86 1.29 -11.87
CA PRO A 369 15.57 1.76 -13.22
C PRO A 369 14.06 1.80 -13.49
N LEU A 370 13.62 2.73 -14.35
CA LEU A 370 12.21 2.86 -14.74
C LEU A 370 11.93 1.85 -15.86
N GLU A 371 11.39 0.67 -15.54
CA GLU A 371 11.28 -0.46 -16.50
C GLU A 371 10.71 -0.09 -17.89
N GLN A 372 11.45 -0.55 -18.92
CA GLN A 372 10.97 -0.71 -20.29
C GLN A 372 9.84 -1.74 -20.36
N ARG A 373 8.87 -1.44 -21.23
CA ARG A 373 7.56 -2.06 -21.36
C ARG A 373 7.65 -3.48 -21.91
N GLY A 374 7.19 -4.47 -21.15
CA GLY A 374 7.14 -5.86 -21.63
C GLY A 374 6.39 -6.87 -20.76
N GLU A 375 5.53 -6.48 -19.82
CA GLU A 375 4.62 -7.38 -19.11
C GLU A 375 3.27 -6.67 -18.91
N SER A 376 2.16 -7.37 -19.16
CA SER A 376 0.81 -6.79 -19.10
C SER A 376 0.48 -6.35 -17.67
N ASP A 377 -0.18 -5.19 -17.57
CA ASP A 377 -0.51 -4.48 -16.33
C ASP A 377 -1.10 -5.37 -15.22
N SER A 378 -1.81 -6.45 -15.58
CA SER A 378 -2.42 -7.40 -14.66
C SER A 378 -1.45 -8.11 -13.71
N GLN A 379 -0.20 -8.38 -14.08
CA GLN A 379 0.75 -9.11 -13.23
C GLN A 379 1.62 -8.19 -12.36
N ARG A 380 1.78 -6.95 -12.79
CA ARG A 380 2.49 -5.88 -12.09
C ARG A 380 1.88 -5.56 -10.73
N LEU A 381 0.57 -5.76 -10.64
CA LEU A 381 -0.22 -5.48 -9.44
C LEU A 381 -0.05 -6.60 -8.36
N ALA A 382 0.62 -7.71 -8.70
CA ALA A 382 0.65 -8.94 -7.88
C ALA A 382 1.78 -9.01 -6.90
N ASN A 383 2.96 -8.61 -7.36
CA ASN A 383 4.20 -8.75 -6.62
C ASN A 383 4.58 -7.46 -5.89
N GLN A 384 3.80 -6.38 -6.06
CA GLN A 384 3.85 -5.19 -5.21
C GLN A 384 2.93 -5.36 -4.01
N THR A 385 3.40 -6.08 -2.99
CA THR A 385 2.76 -6.02 -1.69
C THR A 385 3.51 -5.07 -0.75
N TRP A 386 2.79 -4.00 -0.39
CA TRP A 386 2.97 -3.15 0.81
C TRP A 386 3.96 -1.99 0.76
N ARG A 387 3.82 -1.10 -0.22
CA ARG A 387 3.94 0.35 0.06
C ARG A 387 2.75 1.04 -0.59
N SER A 388 2.00 1.82 0.21
CA SER A 388 1.04 2.77 -0.33
C SER A 388 1.76 3.62 -1.37
N VAL A 389 1.10 3.92 -2.48
CA VAL A 389 1.64 4.81 -3.52
C VAL A 389 1.58 6.24 -2.95
N SER A 390 2.44 6.48 -1.98
CA SER A 390 2.91 7.81 -1.64
C SER A 390 4.04 8.15 -2.61
N PRO A 391 4.26 9.44 -2.91
CA PRO A 391 5.49 9.82 -3.62
C PRO A 391 6.71 9.26 -2.89
N ASP A 392 7.78 9.06 -3.64
CA ASP A 392 9.11 8.79 -3.12
C ASP A 392 9.37 9.66 -1.87
N PRO A 393 9.45 9.06 -0.66
CA PRO A 393 9.80 9.81 0.54
C PRO A 393 11.10 10.58 0.32
N ASP A 394 12.04 10.07 -0.48
CA ASP A 394 13.33 10.70 -0.75
C ASP A 394 13.22 11.99 -1.60
N ALA A 395 12.04 12.30 -2.15
CA ALA A 395 11.72 13.57 -2.80
C ALA A 395 11.13 14.63 -1.84
N LEU A 396 10.71 14.24 -0.63
CA LEU A 396 10.25 15.17 0.40
C LEU A 396 11.45 15.75 1.17
N PRO A 397 11.41 17.01 1.61
CA PRO A 397 12.34 17.53 2.60
C PRO A 397 12.41 16.60 3.83
N SER A 398 13.60 16.40 4.39
CA SER A 398 13.86 15.42 5.46
C SER A 398 12.88 15.49 6.64
N HIS A 399 12.51 16.70 7.09
CA HIS A 399 11.54 16.87 8.18
C HIS A 399 10.13 16.34 7.85
N LEU A 400 9.68 16.39 6.60
CA LEU A 400 8.38 15.85 6.18
C LEU A 400 8.43 14.33 6.03
N GLN A 401 9.58 13.77 5.64
CA GLN A 401 9.80 12.31 5.67
C GLN A 401 9.64 11.78 7.08
N THR A 402 10.25 12.46 8.07
CA THR A 402 10.12 12.12 9.49
C THR A 402 8.67 12.13 9.94
N VAL A 403 7.88 13.17 9.62
CA VAL A 403 6.44 13.21 9.98
C VAL A 403 5.67 12.00 9.42
N VAL A 404 5.96 11.58 8.18
CA VAL A 404 5.32 10.41 7.57
C VAL A 404 5.76 9.12 8.25
N ALA A 405 7.08 8.92 8.42
CA ALA A 405 7.65 7.74 9.05
C ALA A 405 7.19 7.57 10.50
N ASP A 406 7.27 8.63 11.31
CA ASP A 406 6.82 8.64 12.71
C ASP A 406 5.33 8.31 12.81
N THR A 407 4.51 8.81 11.88
CA THR A 407 3.08 8.50 11.85
C THR A 407 2.83 7.03 11.54
N HIS A 408 3.55 6.45 10.57
CA HIS A 408 3.43 5.03 10.25
C HIS A 408 3.89 4.15 11.41
N GLU A 409 5.00 4.48 12.05
CA GLU A 409 5.53 3.75 13.20
C GLU A 409 4.56 3.81 14.39
N ALA A 410 4.15 5.02 14.80
CA ALA A 410 3.21 5.22 15.89
C ALA A 410 1.87 4.50 15.60
N SER A 411 1.42 4.53 14.35
CA SER A 411 0.22 3.82 13.93
C SER A 411 0.34 2.29 14.11
N LEU A 412 1.49 1.69 13.77
CA LEU A 412 1.71 0.26 14.00
C LEU A 412 1.73 -0.06 15.49
N GLN A 413 2.43 0.75 16.30
CA GLN A 413 2.50 0.56 17.75
C GLN A 413 1.12 0.65 18.42
N VAL A 414 0.31 1.64 18.07
CA VAL A 414 -1.05 1.81 18.62
C VAL A 414 -1.96 0.66 18.20
N ARG A 415 -1.84 0.17 16.95
CA ARG A 415 -2.60 -0.99 16.46
C ARG A 415 -2.23 -2.27 17.20
N GLU A 416 -0.94 -2.56 17.34
CA GLU A 416 -0.47 -3.72 18.10
C GLU A 416 -0.93 -3.64 19.58
N HIS A 417 -0.80 -2.47 20.20
CA HIS A 417 -1.27 -2.24 21.57
C HIS A 417 -2.78 -2.50 21.69
N ALA A 418 -3.59 -2.07 20.72
CA ALA A 418 -5.03 -2.33 20.70
C ALA A 418 -5.38 -3.83 20.58
N LEU A 419 -4.60 -4.60 19.80
CA LEU A 419 -4.74 -6.06 19.73
C LEU A 419 -4.39 -6.70 21.09
N ARG A 420 -3.25 -6.33 21.69
CA ARG A 420 -2.80 -6.84 22.98
C ARG A 420 -3.81 -6.55 24.10
N LYS A 421 -4.37 -5.33 24.10
CA LYS A 421 -5.44 -4.92 25.02
C LYS A 421 -6.71 -5.78 24.86
N THR A 422 -7.02 -6.19 23.63
CA THR A 422 -8.17 -7.06 23.34
C THR A 422 -7.95 -8.45 23.94
N ILE A 423 -6.80 -9.07 23.70
CA ILE A 423 -6.52 -10.44 24.20
C ILE A 423 -6.31 -10.51 25.72
N ALA A 424 -5.82 -9.43 26.34
CA ALA A 424 -5.63 -9.32 27.78
C ALA A 424 -6.95 -9.29 28.56
N LYS A 425 -8.02 -8.72 27.99
CA LYS A 425 -9.36 -8.69 28.61
C LYS A 425 -10.12 -10.03 28.51
N ASP A 426 -9.56 -10.98 27.75
CA ASP A 426 -10.14 -12.30 27.45
C ASP A 426 -11.58 -12.29 26.86
N SER A 427 -12.04 -11.11 26.46
CA SER A 427 -13.36 -10.85 25.90
C SER A 427 -13.29 -9.59 25.01
N CYS A 428 -14.19 -9.49 24.03
CA CYS A 428 -14.32 -8.32 23.17
C CYS A 428 -15.80 -7.94 23.03
N TRP A 429 -16.11 -6.64 23.03
CA TRP A 429 -17.45 -6.16 22.74
C TRP A 429 -17.63 -6.00 21.22
N PRO A 430 -18.82 -6.30 20.63
CA PRO A 430 -20.00 -6.87 21.29
C PRO A 430 -19.78 -8.30 21.77
N GLN A 431 -20.33 -8.64 22.95
CA GLN A 431 -20.15 -9.96 23.56
C GLN A 431 -20.76 -11.09 22.71
N GLY A 432 -20.32 -12.32 22.94
CA GLY A 432 -20.76 -13.51 22.22
C GLY A 432 -19.99 -13.73 20.92
N ALA A 433 -20.64 -14.34 19.92
CA ALA A 433 -19.96 -14.81 18.71
C ALA A 433 -19.22 -13.70 17.92
N TRP A 434 -19.73 -12.46 17.95
CA TRP A 434 -19.06 -11.33 17.32
C TRP A 434 -17.73 -11.00 18.03
N GLY A 435 -17.79 -10.82 19.35
CA GLY A 435 -16.63 -10.55 20.19
C GLY A 435 -15.60 -11.66 20.14
N ASP A 436 -16.05 -12.93 20.16
CA ASP A 436 -15.16 -14.09 20.03
C ASP A 436 -14.38 -14.08 18.71
N THR A 437 -15.04 -13.70 17.60
CA THR A 437 -14.37 -13.58 16.29
C THR A 437 -13.31 -12.50 16.30
N MET A 438 -13.63 -11.31 16.83
CA MET A 438 -12.68 -10.21 16.95
C MET A 438 -11.50 -10.55 17.87
N TRP A 439 -11.79 -11.24 18.98
CA TRP A 439 -10.77 -11.69 19.92
C TRP A 439 -9.84 -12.73 19.27
N ALA A 440 -10.39 -13.70 18.55
CA ALA A 440 -9.63 -14.71 17.84
C ALA A 440 -8.75 -14.10 16.74
N LEU A 441 -9.27 -13.12 15.99
CA LEU A 441 -8.47 -12.36 15.02
C LEU A 441 -7.28 -11.66 15.69
N ALA A 442 -7.48 -11.05 16.87
CA ALA A 442 -6.39 -10.42 17.61
C ALA A 442 -5.34 -11.42 18.10
N ALA A 443 -5.77 -12.53 18.70
CA ALA A 443 -4.91 -13.61 19.18
C ALA A 443 -4.06 -14.21 18.05
N LEU A 444 -4.69 -14.61 16.95
CA LEU A 444 -4.01 -15.19 15.79
C LEU A 444 -3.08 -14.19 15.09
N SER A 445 -3.44 -12.89 15.04
CA SER A 445 -2.58 -11.85 14.47
C SER A 445 -1.28 -11.68 15.26
N LEU A 446 -1.37 -11.69 16.59
CA LEU A 446 -0.22 -11.61 17.51
C LEU A 446 0.54 -12.94 17.65
N ASN A 447 -0.01 -14.04 17.13
CA ASN A 447 0.48 -15.40 17.35
C ASN A 447 0.52 -15.78 18.85
N GLU A 448 -0.48 -15.32 19.61
CA GLU A 448 -0.62 -15.55 21.04
C GLU A 448 -1.97 -16.21 21.30
N LYS A 449 -2.07 -17.10 22.30
CA LYS A 449 -3.30 -17.84 22.62
C LYS A 449 -3.93 -18.52 21.38
N VAL A 450 -3.08 -19.11 20.54
CA VAL A 450 -3.47 -19.72 19.26
C VAL A 450 -4.46 -20.86 19.49
N ASP A 451 -4.23 -21.70 20.50
CA ASP A 451 -5.13 -22.82 20.84
C ASP A 451 -6.52 -22.31 21.25
N ASP A 452 -6.61 -21.34 22.16
CA ASP A 452 -7.87 -20.74 22.61
C ASP A 452 -8.65 -20.12 21.44
N ALA A 453 -7.94 -19.43 20.53
CA ALA A 453 -8.56 -18.83 19.35
C ALA A 453 -9.13 -19.91 18.43
N ASN A 454 -8.39 -21.00 18.20
CA ASN A 454 -8.85 -22.14 17.41
C ASN A 454 -10.04 -22.85 18.04
N GLU A 455 -10.05 -23.05 19.37
CA GLU A 455 -11.18 -23.66 20.08
C GLU A 455 -12.46 -22.83 19.92
N ARG A 456 -12.37 -21.50 20.13
CA ARG A 456 -13.52 -20.58 19.95
C ARG A 456 -14.04 -20.65 18.51
N LEU A 457 -13.16 -20.58 17.52
CA LEU A 457 -13.55 -20.63 16.10
C LEU A 457 -14.17 -21.98 15.71
N LEU A 458 -13.56 -23.09 16.13
CA LEU A 458 -14.04 -24.44 15.85
C LEU A 458 -15.42 -24.67 16.42
N LYS A 459 -15.65 -24.27 17.67
CA LYS A 459 -16.97 -24.38 18.30
C LYS A 459 -18.03 -23.65 17.47
N ARG A 460 -17.77 -22.41 17.05
CA ARG A 460 -18.73 -21.61 16.26
C ARG A 460 -18.97 -22.21 14.88
N ALA A 461 -17.91 -22.61 14.19
CA ALA A 461 -18.02 -23.24 12.88
C ALA A 461 -18.88 -24.52 12.97
N THR A 462 -18.63 -25.35 13.99
CA THR A 462 -19.36 -26.59 14.26
C THR A 462 -20.84 -26.33 14.54
N ASP A 463 -21.16 -25.37 15.41
CA ASP A 463 -22.53 -24.97 15.71
C ASP A 463 -23.29 -24.56 14.43
N TYR A 464 -22.62 -23.87 13.48
CA TYR A 464 -23.20 -23.45 12.20
C TYR A 464 -23.46 -24.60 11.24
N VAL A 465 -22.45 -25.44 11.05
CA VAL A 465 -22.55 -26.61 10.19
C VAL A 465 -23.67 -27.53 10.68
N ASN A 466 -23.78 -27.76 11.99
CA ASN A 466 -24.84 -28.58 12.57
C ASN A 466 -26.23 -27.96 12.35
N LEU A 467 -26.38 -26.66 12.58
CA LEU A 467 -27.64 -25.95 12.32
C LEU A 467 -28.09 -26.10 10.86
N LYS A 468 -27.16 -25.96 9.90
CA LYS A 468 -27.47 -26.06 8.47
C LYS A 468 -27.74 -27.50 8.02
N ARG A 469 -27.04 -28.49 8.56
CA ARG A 469 -27.28 -29.92 8.25
C ARG A 469 -28.61 -30.45 8.77
N GLN A 470 -29.14 -29.89 9.85
CA GLN A 470 -30.44 -30.30 10.42
C GLN A 470 -31.65 -29.83 9.59
N ASN A 471 -31.44 -29.12 8.47
CA ASN A 471 -32.51 -28.54 7.63
C ASN A 471 -33.55 -27.74 8.43
N VAL A 472 -33.17 -27.20 9.57
CA VAL A 472 -34.02 -26.27 10.32
C VAL A 472 -34.25 -25.09 9.40
N ALA A 473 -35.51 -24.84 9.02
CA ALA A 473 -35.89 -23.72 8.19
C ALA A 473 -35.47 -22.43 8.90
N THR A 474 -34.27 -21.93 8.59
CA THR A 474 -33.87 -20.61 9.03
C THR A 474 -34.75 -19.63 8.26
N SER A 475 -35.46 -18.75 8.96
CA SER A 475 -36.11 -17.61 8.32
C SER A 475 -35.12 -16.92 7.38
N ALA A 476 -35.63 -16.30 6.31
CA ALA A 476 -34.80 -15.52 5.40
C ALA A 476 -33.86 -14.63 6.20
N PHE A 477 -32.57 -14.72 5.92
CA PHE A 477 -31.53 -14.08 6.71
C PHE A 477 -31.77 -12.56 6.77
N THR A 478 -31.99 -12.04 7.98
CA THR A 478 -32.04 -10.60 8.24
C THR A 478 -30.77 -10.19 9.00
N PRO A 479 -29.94 -9.28 8.44
CA PRO A 479 -28.68 -8.83 9.05
C PRO A 479 -28.79 -8.39 10.52
N GLU A 480 -29.97 -7.91 10.94
CA GLU A 480 -30.21 -7.31 12.24
C GLU A 480 -30.82 -8.24 13.32
N GLN A 481 -31.34 -9.43 12.98
CA GLN A 481 -32.07 -10.28 13.95
C GLN A 481 -31.27 -11.47 14.50
N ALA A 482 -30.05 -11.69 14.04
CA ALA A 482 -29.34 -12.95 14.24
C ALA A 482 -28.60 -13.07 15.59
N LYS A 483 -29.33 -13.00 16.71
CA LYS A 483 -28.81 -13.37 18.04
C LYS A 483 -28.54 -14.89 18.17
N GLU A 484 -29.06 -15.68 17.24
CA GLU A 484 -29.02 -17.15 17.27
C GLU A 484 -28.17 -17.76 16.15
N THR A 485 -27.43 -16.97 15.37
CA THR A 485 -26.45 -17.49 14.41
C THR A 485 -25.05 -17.60 15.04
N PRO A 486 -24.29 -18.67 14.75
CA PRO A 486 -22.93 -18.90 15.26
C PRO A 486 -21.88 -17.83 14.99
N TRP A 487 -22.15 -16.89 14.08
CA TRP A 487 -21.47 -15.59 13.99
C TRP A 487 -22.48 -14.50 13.63
N ALA A 488 -22.23 -13.26 14.06
CA ALA A 488 -23.05 -12.10 13.68
C ALA A 488 -22.73 -11.69 12.23
N TYR A 489 -23.73 -11.18 11.49
CA TYR A 489 -23.56 -10.76 10.09
C TYR A 489 -22.32 -9.89 9.85
N PHE A 490 -22.18 -8.83 10.67
CA PHE A 490 -21.09 -7.87 10.54
C PHE A 490 -19.76 -8.37 11.11
N ALA A 491 -19.73 -9.55 11.75
CA ALA A 491 -18.48 -10.23 12.12
C ALA A 491 -17.89 -11.04 10.95
N LEU A 492 -18.65 -11.25 9.87
CA LEU A 492 -18.24 -12.05 8.72
C LEU A 492 -16.93 -11.54 8.10
N THR A 493 -16.78 -10.23 7.98
CA THR A 493 -15.56 -9.61 7.42
C THR A 493 -14.30 -9.99 8.21
N ASP A 494 -14.40 -10.10 9.54
CA ASP A 494 -13.28 -10.51 10.38
C ASP A 494 -13.09 -12.04 10.33
N TYR A 495 -14.17 -12.81 10.28
CA TYR A 495 -14.12 -14.26 10.19
C TYR A 495 -13.48 -14.75 8.87
N VAL A 496 -13.84 -14.13 7.75
CA VAL A 496 -13.23 -14.41 6.44
C VAL A 496 -11.78 -13.94 6.42
N ARG A 497 -11.46 -12.79 7.03
CA ARG A 497 -10.08 -12.32 7.20
C ARG A 497 -9.22 -13.32 7.96
N ILE A 498 -9.73 -13.90 9.06
CA ILE A 498 -9.03 -14.97 9.80
C ILE A 498 -8.69 -16.12 8.85
N LEU A 499 -9.67 -16.61 8.08
CA LEU A 499 -9.41 -17.71 7.16
C LEU A 499 -8.35 -17.34 6.12
N CYS A 500 -8.46 -16.18 5.46
CA CYS A 500 -7.51 -15.71 4.44
C CYS A 500 -6.08 -15.56 4.98
N LEU A 501 -5.94 -15.02 6.20
CA LEU A 501 -4.63 -14.75 6.79
C LEU A 501 -3.91 -16.00 7.32
N PHE A 502 -4.67 -16.99 7.81
CA PHE A 502 -4.12 -18.01 8.71
C PHE A 502 -4.31 -19.46 8.24
N HIS A 503 -5.02 -19.70 7.15
CA HIS A 503 -5.15 -21.06 6.59
C HIS A 503 -3.79 -21.64 6.18
N ALA A 504 -3.68 -22.97 6.10
CA ALA A 504 -2.43 -23.69 5.92
C ALA A 504 -1.64 -23.30 4.65
N LYS A 505 -2.33 -22.81 3.62
CA LYS A 505 -1.73 -22.36 2.35
C LYS A 505 -1.66 -20.83 2.21
N SER A 506 -1.94 -20.07 3.28
CA SER A 506 -1.95 -18.61 3.22
C SER A 506 -0.56 -18.07 2.87
N VAL A 507 -0.51 -17.05 2.02
CA VAL A 507 0.72 -16.30 1.72
C VAL A 507 1.11 -15.31 2.83
N HIS A 508 0.24 -15.13 3.83
CA HIS A 508 0.44 -14.16 4.92
C HIS A 508 1.05 -14.81 6.17
N TYR A 509 0.28 -15.64 6.88
CA TYR A 509 0.69 -16.26 8.14
C TYR A 509 0.21 -17.73 8.21
N PRO A 510 0.76 -18.61 7.36
CA PRO A 510 0.26 -19.98 7.23
C PRO A 510 0.38 -20.77 8.53
N GLY A 511 -0.60 -21.65 8.75
CA GLY A 511 -0.53 -22.66 9.82
C GLY A 511 -0.90 -22.18 11.22
N ARG A 512 -1.46 -20.97 11.38
CA ARG A 512 -2.00 -20.50 12.67
C ARG A 512 -3.43 -20.99 12.94
N LEU A 513 -4.13 -21.50 11.92
CA LEU A 513 -5.36 -22.28 12.10
C LEU A 513 -5.04 -23.78 12.21
N HIS A 514 -5.64 -24.44 13.19
CA HIS A 514 -5.58 -25.89 13.31
C HIS A 514 -6.33 -26.53 12.13
N PRO A 515 -5.87 -27.68 11.61
CA PRO A 515 -6.48 -28.33 10.44
C PRO A 515 -7.99 -28.57 10.59
N GLU A 516 -8.44 -29.00 11.78
CA GLU A 516 -9.87 -29.22 12.06
C GLU A 516 -10.67 -27.91 12.07
N THR A 517 -10.12 -26.87 12.70
CA THR A 517 -10.70 -25.53 12.70
C THR A 517 -10.84 -24.99 11.28
N GLU A 518 -9.76 -25.03 10.49
CA GLU A 518 -9.76 -24.59 9.09
C GLU A 518 -10.80 -25.34 8.25
N ALA A 519 -10.83 -26.66 8.32
CA ALA A 519 -11.78 -27.49 7.56
C ALA A 519 -13.24 -27.16 7.94
N THR A 520 -13.52 -26.99 9.23
CA THR A 520 -14.87 -26.68 9.71
C THR A 520 -15.28 -25.25 9.35
N MET A 521 -14.35 -24.28 9.43
CA MET A 521 -14.58 -22.90 8.97
C MET A 521 -14.92 -22.86 7.48
N LYS A 522 -14.18 -23.60 6.64
CA LYS A 522 -14.45 -23.71 5.20
C LYS A 522 -15.84 -24.31 4.91
N GLU A 523 -16.21 -25.39 5.60
CA GLU A 523 -17.55 -25.98 5.48
C GLU A 523 -18.65 -25.00 5.87
N ALA A 524 -18.46 -24.27 6.97
CA ALA A 524 -19.42 -23.28 7.45
C ALA A 524 -19.59 -22.12 6.46
N LEU A 525 -18.49 -21.59 5.92
CA LEU A 525 -18.51 -20.52 4.92
C LEU A 525 -19.03 -20.99 3.56
N TRP A 526 -18.82 -22.25 3.17
CA TRP A 526 -19.45 -22.83 2.00
C TRP A 526 -20.97 -22.85 2.14
N PHE A 527 -21.53 -23.30 3.28
CA PHE A 527 -22.98 -23.25 3.51
C PHE A 527 -23.56 -21.83 3.45
N TRP A 528 -22.79 -20.85 3.94
CA TRP A 528 -23.19 -19.45 3.88
C TRP A 528 -23.19 -18.92 2.44
N ALA A 529 -22.06 -19.05 1.73
CA ALA A 529 -21.91 -18.55 0.36
C ALA A 529 -22.83 -19.27 -0.63
N LYS A 530 -23.02 -20.59 -0.46
CA LYS A 530 -23.89 -21.44 -1.29
C LYS A 530 -25.30 -20.87 -1.43
N ALA A 531 -25.87 -20.33 -0.35
CA ALA A 531 -27.25 -19.87 -0.32
C ALA A 531 -27.42 -18.42 -0.83
N ASP A 532 -26.45 -17.55 -0.54
CA ASP A 532 -26.61 -16.10 -0.70
C ASP A 532 -25.78 -15.49 -1.85
N SER A 533 -24.73 -16.17 -2.32
CA SER A 533 -23.91 -15.73 -3.45
C SER A 533 -24.51 -16.19 -4.76
N LYS A 534 -24.50 -15.32 -5.78
CA LYS A 534 -24.90 -15.64 -7.15
C LYS A 534 -23.91 -15.04 -8.15
N VAL A 535 -23.51 -15.78 -9.18
CA VAL A 535 -22.66 -15.26 -10.27
C VAL A 535 -23.28 -14.03 -10.93
N ALA A 536 -24.61 -14.02 -11.11
CA ALA A 536 -25.33 -12.88 -11.68
C ALA A 536 -25.22 -11.59 -10.86
N ASP A 537 -25.03 -11.69 -9.54
CA ASP A 537 -24.87 -10.53 -8.65
C ASP A 537 -23.54 -9.78 -8.91
N ALA A 538 -22.56 -10.44 -9.53
CA ALA A 538 -21.26 -9.92 -9.94
C ALA A 538 -21.22 -9.42 -11.40
N SER A 539 -22.38 -9.29 -12.07
CA SER A 539 -22.45 -8.66 -13.40
C SER A 539 -21.92 -7.21 -13.35
N LEU A 540 -21.19 -6.79 -14.40
CA LEU A 540 -20.74 -5.40 -14.54
C LEU A 540 -21.90 -4.41 -14.68
N GLU A 541 -23.09 -4.87 -15.08
CA GLU A 541 -24.30 -4.04 -15.06
C GLU A 541 -24.74 -3.67 -13.64
N ASN A 542 -24.22 -4.36 -12.62
CA ASN A 542 -24.59 -4.20 -11.22
C ASN A 542 -23.58 -3.37 -10.41
N LEU A 543 -22.62 -2.68 -11.05
CA LEU A 543 -21.60 -1.85 -10.39
C LEU A 543 -22.19 -0.71 -9.54
N PHE A 544 -23.38 -0.21 -9.89
CA PHE A 544 -24.15 0.78 -9.13
C PHE A 544 -25.44 0.21 -8.52
N VAL A 545 -25.48 -1.11 -8.30
CA VAL A 545 -26.59 -1.79 -7.61
C VAL A 545 -26.11 -2.20 -6.22
N LEU A 546 -26.84 -1.79 -5.19
CA LEU A 546 -26.62 -2.20 -3.81
C LEU A 546 -27.57 -3.33 -3.41
N ARG A 547 -27.02 -4.45 -2.93
CA ARG A 547 -27.80 -5.51 -2.27
C ARG A 547 -28.09 -5.11 -0.82
N GLY A 548 -29.18 -4.37 -0.63
CA GLY A 548 -29.53 -3.76 0.66
C GLY A 548 -29.01 -2.32 0.77
N THR A 549 -28.20 -2.03 1.78
CA THR A 549 -27.53 -0.72 1.95
C THR A 549 -26.03 -0.85 1.72
N GLU A 550 -25.28 0.25 1.59
CA GLU A 550 -23.87 0.21 1.20
C GLU A 550 -23.02 -0.66 2.14
N ASN A 551 -23.21 -0.53 3.45
CA ASN A 551 -22.57 -1.39 4.46
C ASN A 551 -22.98 -2.88 4.34
N HIS A 552 -24.21 -3.19 3.89
CA HIS A 552 -24.64 -4.59 3.66
C HIS A 552 -23.98 -5.17 2.40
N ASP A 553 -23.98 -4.41 1.31
CA ASP A 553 -23.36 -4.84 0.05
C ASP A 553 -21.87 -5.13 0.24
N LEU A 554 -21.16 -4.20 0.93
CA LEU A 554 -19.75 -4.34 1.26
C LEU A 554 -19.46 -5.39 2.35
N THR A 555 -20.44 -5.81 3.14
CA THR A 555 -20.27 -6.98 4.03
C THR A 555 -20.54 -8.30 3.28
N ARG A 556 -21.26 -8.30 2.16
CA ARG A 556 -21.58 -9.51 1.37
C ARG A 556 -20.55 -9.77 0.28
N ARG A 557 -20.59 -9.00 -0.80
CA ARG A 557 -19.87 -9.31 -2.04
C ARG A 557 -18.35 -9.48 -1.86
N PRO A 558 -17.66 -8.65 -1.06
CA PRO A 558 -16.23 -8.85 -0.82
C PRO A 558 -15.94 -10.20 -0.15
N ASN A 559 -16.79 -10.62 0.79
CA ASN A 559 -16.65 -11.90 1.47
C ASN A 559 -17.04 -13.07 0.56
N ASP A 560 -18.07 -12.93 -0.28
CA ASP A 560 -18.41 -13.93 -1.33
C ASP A 560 -17.20 -14.21 -2.23
N TYR A 561 -16.54 -13.14 -2.70
CA TYR A 561 -15.34 -13.23 -3.53
C TYR A 561 -14.16 -13.93 -2.82
N LEU A 562 -13.84 -13.50 -1.61
CA LEU A 562 -12.70 -14.05 -0.86
C LEU A 562 -12.94 -15.51 -0.46
N VAL A 563 -14.17 -15.87 -0.07
CA VAL A 563 -14.54 -17.26 0.24
C VAL A 563 -14.45 -18.12 -1.01
N ALA A 564 -15.07 -17.73 -2.12
CA ALA A 564 -15.01 -18.48 -3.38
C ALA A 564 -13.56 -18.67 -3.85
N SER A 565 -12.72 -17.63 -3.68
CA SER A 565 -11.30 -17.67 -4.03
C SER A 565 -10.47 -18.65 -3.20
N ILE A 566 -10.85 -18.91 -1.95
CA ILE A 566 -10.18 -19.92 -1.11
C ILE A 566 -10.72 -21.32 -1.43
N LEU A 567 -12.03 -21.45 -1.62
CA LEU A 567 -12.68 -22.74 -1.81
C LEU A 567 -12.39 -23.36 -3.17
N LYS A 568 -12.15 -22.56 -4.22
CA LYS A 568 -11.87 -23.06 -5.57
C LYS A 568 -10.63 -23.96 -5.65
N ASP A 569 -9.63 -23.72 -4.79
CA ASP A 569 -8.36 -24.45 -4.76
C ASP A 569 -8.34 -25.57 -3.69
N ASP A 570 -9.46 -25.79 -3.01
CA ASP A 570 -9.63 -26.83 -2.01
C ASP A 570 -10.30 -28.07 -2.62
N PRO A 571 -9.66 -29.25 -2.59
CA PRO A 571 -10.17 -30.46 -3.25
C PRO A 571 -11.51 -30.96 -2.66
N LEU A 572 -11.90 -30.52 -1.45
CA LEU A 572 -13.18 -30.90 -0.86
C LEU A 572 -14.34 -29.98 -1.29
N PHE A 573 -14.03 -28.79 -1.83
CA PHE A 573 -15.02 -27.74 -2.09
C PHE A 573 -15.06 -27.25 -3.54
N GLY A 574 -13.96 -27.36 -4.29
CA GLY A 574 -13.83 -26.79 -5.64
C GLY A 574 -14.94 -27.22 -6.59
N ASP A 575 -15.32 -28.50 -6.56
CA ASP A 575 -16.38 -29.07 -7.43
C ASP A 575 -17.80 -28.97 -6.84
N ARG A 576 -17.97 -28.46 -5.61
CA ARG A 576 -19.29 -28.34 -5.00
C ARG A 576 -20.05 -27.17 -5.63
N LEU A 577 -21.27 -27.44 -6.08
CA LEU A 577 -22.15 -26.41 -6.61
C LEU A 577 -22.81 -25.58 -5.51
N PHE A 578 -22.93 -24.28 -5.77
CA PHE A 578 -23.73 -23.34 -5.01
C PHE A 578 -25.20 -23.43 -5.48
N ASP A 579 -26.15 -22.79 -4.79
CA ASP A 579 -27.58 -22.92 -5.12
C ASP A 579 -27.96 -22.28 -6.46
N ASP A 580 -27.10 -21.43 -7.01
CA ASP A 580 -27.25 -20.86 -8.36
C ASP A 580 -26.70 -21.76 -9.48
N GLY A 581 -26.26 -22.98 -9.14
CA GLY A 581 -25.78 -23.99 -10.09
C GLY A 581 -24.32 -23.87 -10.51
N HIS A 582 -23.58 -22.89 -9.97
CA HIS A 582 -22.17 -22.65 -10.30
C HIS A 582 -21.23 -23.14 -9.18
N ASN A 583 -19.97 -23.39 -9.51
CA ASN A 583 -18.94 -23.78 -8.55
C ASN A 583 -18.13 -22.58 -8.02
N ALA A 584 -17.25 -22.82 -7.04
CA ALA A 584 -16.46 -21.76 -6.41
C ALA A 584 -15.52 -21.04 -7.40
N ALA A 585 -14.99 -21.72 -8.42
CA ALA A 585 -14.12 -21.10 -9.41
C ALA A 585 -14.89 -20.10 -10.29
N GLU A 586 -16.12 -20.44 -10.69
CA GLU A 586 -17.00 -19.57 -11.47
C GLU A 586 -17.43 -18.32 -10.68
N HIS A 587 -17.79 -18.49 -9.40
CA HIS A 587 -18.06 -17.35 -8.50
C HIS A 587 -16.82 -16.45 -8.35
N ALA A 588 -15.64 -17.03 -8.08
CA ALA A 588 -14.41 -16.27 -7.92
C ALA A 588 -14.06 -15.45 -9.17
N ALA A 589 -14.19 -16.05 -10.36
CA ALA A 589 -13.92 -15.36 -11.63
C ALA A 589 -14.90 -14.20 -11.90
N ALA A 590 -16.20 -14.41 -11.62
CA ALA A 590 -17.21 -13.38 -11.81
C ALA A 590 -16.98 -12.16 -10.88
N TYR A 591 -16.70 -12.42 -9.61
CA TYR A 591 -16.40 -11.35 -8.65
C TYR A 591 -15.04 -10.69 -8.88
N GLU A 592 -14.02 -11.42 -9.37
CA GLU A 592 -12.75 -10.81 -9.78
C GLU A 592 -12.99 -9.75 -10.87
N ALA A 593 -13.76 -10.10 -11.92
CA ALA A 593 -14.11 -9.17 -12.98
C ALA A 593 -14.88 -7.94 -12.44
N PHE A 594 -15.84 -8.17 -11.55
CA PHE A 594 -16.59 -7.10 -10.88
C PHE A 594 -15.68 -6.15 -10.08
N PHE A 595 -14.81 -6.70 -9.24
CA PHE A 595 -13.96 -5.93 -8.33
C PHE A 595 -12.76 -5.30 -9.01
N ARG A 596 -12.39 -5.72 -10.23
CA ARG A 596 -11.47 -4.91 -11.05
C ARG A 596 -12.11 -3.58 -11.43
N GLU A 597 -13.38 -3.56 -11.79
CA GLU A 597 -14.05 -2.35 -12.30
C GLU A 597 -14.69 -1.49 -11.21
N TRP A 598 -15.18 -2.09 -10.12
CA TRP A 598 -15.85 -1.38 -9.03
C TRP A 598 -15.07 -0.18 -8.45
N PRO A 599 -13.79 -0.29 -8.05
CA PRO A 599 -13.05 0.85 -7.48
C PRO A 599 -12.85 1.97 -8.50
N ARG A 600 -12.69 1.65 -9.79
CA ARG A 600 -12.61 2.64 -10.88
C ARG A 600 -13.91 3.42 -10.98
N GLN A 601 -15.05 2.72 -11.02
CA GLN A 601 -16.36 3.37 -11.09
C GLN A 601 -16.66 4.26 -9.88
N ARG A 602 -16.23 3.86 -8.67
CA ARG A 602 -16.34 4.71 -7.48
C ARG A 602 -15.43 5.95 -7.55
N ALA A 603 -14.21 5.81 -8.05
CA ALA A 603 -13.30 6.95 -8.20
C ALA A 603 -13.82 7.97 -9.22
N ILE A 604 -14.38 7.54 -10.36
CA ILE A 604 -14.76 8.46 -11.43
C ILE A 604 -16.13 9.12 -11.20
N ALA A 605 -17.03 8.49 -10.45
CA ALA A 605 -18.40 8.96 -10.24
C ALA A 605 -18.66 9.56 -8.85
N GLY A 606 -17.89 9.16 -7.83
CA GLY A 606 -18.04 9.57 -6.44
C GLY A 606 -17.93 8.40 -5.47
N LEU A 607 -17.27 8.61 -4.33
CA LEU A 607 -16.86 7.53 -3.42
C LEU A 607 -18.05 6.82 -2.77
N TRP A 608 -18.99 7.58 -2.23
CA TRP A 608 -19.92 7.09 -1.22
C TRP A 608 -21.38 7.30 -1.59
N PHE A 609 -22.21 6.30 -1.32
CA PHE A 609 -23.66 6.47 -1.22
C PHE A 609 -24.06 6.99 0.17
N GLU A 610 -23.42 6.44 1.21
CA GLU A 610 -23.55 6.83 2.61
C GLU A 610 -22.46 7.87 2.95
N VAL A 611 -22.56 9.05 2.34
CA VAL A 611 -21.57 10.13 2.45
C VAL A 611 -21.26 10.44 3.91
N GLY A 612 -20.00 10.23 4.32
CA GLY A 612 -19.52 10.60 5.65
C GLY A 612 -20.28 9.98 6.82
N SER A 613 -20.86 8.77 6.65
CA SER A 613 -21.59 8.12 7.73
C SER A 613 -20.64 7.65 8.84
N ASP A 614 -20.65 8.40 9.93
CA ASP A 614 -19.95 8.08 11.18
C ASP A 614 -20.47 6.80 11.87
N THR A 615 -21.68 6.37 11.53
CA THR A 615 -22.36 5.22 12.14
C THR A 615 -22.18 3.93 11.34
N TYR A 616 -22.13 4.01 10.00
CA TYR A 616 -22.16 2.83 9.12
C TYR A 616 -20.86 2.55 8.38
N GLN A 617 -20.06 3.58 8.07
CA GLN A 617 -18.82 3.36 7.34
C GLN A 617 -17.83 2.48 8.12
N LYS A 618 -17.95 2.39 9.46
CA LYS A 618 -17.17 1.45 10.28
C LYS A 618 -17.31 -0.03 9.87
N TYR A 619 -18.33 -0.39 9.11
CA TYR A 619 -18.48 -1.72 8.51
C TYR A 619 -17.94 -1.79 7.07
N SER A 620 -18.00 -0.68 6.34
CA SER A 620 -17.54 -0.59 4.95
C SER A 620 -16.01 -0.62 4.84
N TRP A 621 -15.30 0.13 5.68
CA TRP A 621 -13.83 0.25 5.62
C TRP A 621 -13.09 -1.08 5.80
N PRO A 622 -13.45 -1.94 6.79
CA PRO A 622 -12.87 -3.29 6.91
C PRO A 622 -12.93 -4.10 5.61
N ALA A 623 -14.04 -4.04 4.88
CA ALA A 623 -14.20 -4.80 3.64
C ALA A 623 -13.28 -4.28 2.52
N LEU A 624 -13.15 -2.95 2.37
CA LEU A 624 -12.24 -2.34 1.40
C LEU A 624 -10.78 -2.69 1.71
N MET A 625 -10.41 -2.68 3.00
CA MET A 625 -9.09 -3.09 3.47
C MET A 625 -8.81 -4.56 3.19
N ASN A 626 -9.80 -5.44 3.40
CA ASN A 626 -9.67 -6.85 3.06
C ASN A 626 -9.49 -7.05 1.54
N LEU A 627 -10.18 -6.29 0.68
CA LEU A 627 -9.96 -6.39 -0.77
C LEU A 627 -8.59 -5.88 -1.19
N HIS A 628 -8.11 -4.80 -0.58
CA HIS A 628 -6.75 -4.32 -0.79
C HIS A 628 -5.71 -5.37 -0.36
N GLU A 629 -5.94 -6.05 0.75
CA GLU A 629 -4.92 -6.91 1.35
C GLU A 629 -4.97 -8.38 0.90
N LEU A 630 -6.18 -8.93 0.78
CA LEU A 630 -6.44 -10.38 0.74
C LEU A 630 -6.98 -10.86 -0.62
N ALA A 631 -7.40 -9.95 -1.51
CA ALA A 631 -7.88 -10.38 -2.83
C ALA A 631 -6.77 -11.15 -3.55
N PRO A 632 -7.03 -12.34 -4.15
CA PRO A 632 -6.02 -13.07 -4.89
C PRO A 632 -5.58 -12.29 -6.13
N ASP A 633 -6.52 -11.56 -6.74
CA ASP A 633 -6.23 -10.76 -7.91
C ASP A 633 -5.38 -9.54 -7.56
N PRO A 634 -4.23 -9.41 -8.19
CA PRO A 634 -3.35 -8.26 -8.03
C PRO A 634 -3.98 -6.91 -8.37
N VAL A 635 -4.69 -6.82 -9.50
CA VAL A 635 -5.30 -5.57 -9.99
C VAL A 635 -6.29 -5.04 -8.96
N VAL A 636 -7.14 -5.94 -8.45
CA VAL A 636 -8.06 -5.65 -7.35
C VAL A 636 -7.31 -5.06 -6.16
N ARG A 637 -6.24 -5.71 -5.67
CA ARG A 637 -5.48 -5.21 -4.51
C ARG A 637 -5.00 -3.78 -4.68
N LYS A 638 -4.37 -3.44 -5.80
CA LYS A 638 -3.83 -2.08 -6.02
C LYS A 638 -4.92 -1.05 -6.34
N ARG A 639 -5.98 -1.38 -7.10
CA ARG A 639 -7.10 -0.43 -7.31
C ARG A 639 -7.83 -0.12 -6.01
N PHE A 640 -8.03 -1.11 -5.12
CA PHE A 640 -8.58 -0.84 -3.79
C PHE A 640 -7.61 -0.06 -2.90
N GLY A 641 -6.29 -0.26 -3.03
CA GLY A 641 -5.27 0.58 -2.40
C GLY A 641 -5.39 2.05 -2.81
N MET A 642 -5.47 2.32 -4.12
CA MET A 642 -5.68 3.69 -4.63
C MET A 642 -7.03 4.28 -4.21
N LEU A 643 -8.09 3.46 -4.12
CA LEU A 643 -9.39 3.92 -3.62
C LEU A 643 -9.33 4.31 -2.14
N LEU A 644 -8.62 3.52 -1.31
CA LEU A 644 -8.36 3.87 0.09
C LEU A 644 -7.57 5.17 0.20
N ASP A 645 -6.50 5.33 -0.59
CA ASP A 645 -5.69 6.55 -0.62
C ASP A 645 -6.55 7.78 -0.96
N LEU A 646 -7.32 7.68 -2.05
CA LEU A 646 -8.27 8.72 -2.49
C LEU A 646 -9.28 9.08 -1.38
N ALA A 647 -9.87 8.07 -0.75
CA ALA A 647 -10.87 8.26 0.29
C ALA A 647 -10.28 8.89 1.56
N PHE A 648 -9.05 8.53 1.97
CA PHE A 648 -8.40 9.14 3.13
C PHE A 648 -7.89 10.57 2.87
N ILE A 649 -7.50 10.90 1.63
CA ILE A 649 -7.16 12.27 1.23
C ILE A 649 -8.43 13.14 1.19
N GLU A 650 -9.53 12.62 0.67
CA GLU A 650 -10.84 13.29 0.70
C GLU A 650 -11.35 13.49 2.14
N GLU A 651 -11.20 12.48 2.99
CA GLU A 651 -11.56 12.58 4.41
C GLU A 651 -10.72 13.63 5.13
N ALA A 652 -9.40 13.68 4.89
CA ALA A 652 -8.49 14.61 5.55
C ALA A 652 -8.81 16.09 5.22
N GLN A 653 -9.03 16.43 3.94
CA GLN A 653 -9.33 17.83 3.55
C GLN A 653 -10.65 18.34 4.14
N ILE A 654 -11.62 17.45 4.39
CA ILE A 654 -12.97 17.82 4.85
C ILE A 654 -13.20 17.56 6.35
N SER A 655 -12.13 17.33 7.13
CA SER A 655 -12.23 17.06 8.58
C SER A 655 -11.52 18.10 9.44
N VAL A 656 -12.11 18.46 10.59
CA VAL A 656 -11.48 19.29 11.64
C VAL A 656 -11.05 18.37 12.77
N GLN A 657 -9.75 18.34 13.10
CA GLN A 657 -9.17 17.44 14.10
C GLN A 657 -9.59 15.95 13.95
N GLY A 658 -9.83 15.50 12.71
CA GLY A 658 -10.30 14.13 12.42
C GLY A 658 -11.82 13.94 12.46
N ARG A 659 -12.59 14.95 12.87
CA ARG A 659 -14.05 14.97 12.79
C ARG A 659 -14.51 15.41 11.40
N ARG A 660 -15.34 14.60 10.72
CA ARG A 660 -15.74 14.90 9.34
C ARG A 660 -16.79 16.02 9.32
N GLY A 661 -16.50 17.08 8.56
CA GLY A 661 -17.47 18.10 8.20
C GLY A 661 -18.22 17.75 6.92
N GLY A 662 -18.50 18.76 6.08
CA GLY A 662 -19.21 18.55 4.82
C GLY A 662 -20.66 18.13 4.98
N GLY A 663 -21.33 17.82 3.89
CA GLY A 663 -22.57 17.06 3.91
C GLY A 663 -22.34 15.63 4.36
N ARG A 664 -23.19 15.12 5.25
CA ARG A 664 -23.18 13.71 5.66
C ARG A 664 -24.58 13.10 5.57
N SER A 665 -24.63 11.78 5.44
CA SER A 665 -25.85 10.98 5.46
C SER A 665 -25.67 9.81 6.42
N ARG A 666 -26.80 9.32 6.97
CA ARG A 666 -26.80 8.32 8.05
C ARG A 666 -25.87 8.70 9.21
N ALA A 667 -25.75 9.99 9.48
CA ALA A 667 -24.85 10.54 10.48
C ALA A 667 -25.57 10.68 11.83
N SER A 668 -24.84 10.49 12.92
CA SER A 668 -25.33 10.75 14.28
C SER A 668 -24.19 11.31 15.14
N TYR A 669 -24.42 12.43 15.82
CA TYR A 669 -23.53 12.88 16.90
C TYR A 669 -23.70 11.95 18.11
N GLY A 670 -22.90 10.89 18.20
CA GLY A 670 -22.98 9.90 19.28
C GLY A 670 -21.71 9.05 19.41
N GLU A 671 -21.67 8.24 20.47
CA GLU A 671 -20.54 7.40 20.89
C GLU A 671 -20.28 6.23 19.91
N ASN A 672 -19.03 5.77 19.80
CA ASN A 672 -18.58 4.62 18.98
C ASN A 672 -18.71 4.80 17.46
N ASN A 673 -18.23 5.95 16.98
CA ASN A 673 -18.26 6.33 15.58
C ASN A 673 -16.93 6.01 14.84
N PHE A 674 -16.95 6.01 13.50
CA PHE A 674 -15.75 5.76 12.70
C PHE A 674 -14.66 6.84 12.88
N GLU A 675 -15.03 8.03 13.39
CA GLU A 675 -14.12 9.16 13.51
C GLU A 675 -12.90 8.85 14.39
N SER A 676 -13.14 8.31 15.60
CA SER A 676 -12.07 7.93 16.52
C SER A 676 -11.28 6.70 16.03
N TYR A 677 -11.90 5.80 15.27
CA TYR A 677 -11.22 4.60 14.77
C TYR A 677 -10.08 4.94 13.78
N LYS A 678 -10.19 6.07 13.06
CA LYS A 678 -9.10 6.60 12.23
C LYS A 678 -7.84 6.96 13.04
N ASN A 679 -7.94 7.16 14.36
CA ASN A 679 -6.78 7.44 15.21
C ASN A 679 -5.80 6.26 15.25
N LEU A 680 -6.24 5.04 14.96
CA LEU A 680 -5.33 3.90 14.76
C LEU A 680 -4.38 4.10 13.58
N LEU A 681 -4.77 4.87 12.56
CA LEU A 681 -3.96 5.14 11.37
C LEU A 681 -3.13 6.43 11.50
N TYR A 682 -3.71 7.47 12.10
CA TYR A 682 -3.02 8.76 12.24
C TYR A 682 -2.18 8.90 13.51
N ALA A 683 -2.44 8.04 14.52
CA ALA A 683 -1.82 8.06 15.85
C ALA A 683 -1.61 9.48 16.41
N PRO A 684 -2.68 10.28 16.58
CA PRO A 684 -2.57 11.56 17.28
C PRO A 684 -2.22 11.34 18.76
N ASP A 685 -1.34 12.18 19.30
CA ASP A 685 -0.87 12.08 20.69
C ASP A 685 -2.04 12.15 21.68
N GLY A 686 -2.06 11.24 22.65
CA GLY A 686 -3.08 11.18 23.71
C GLY A 686 -4.48 10.78 23.25
N ALA A 687 -4.76 10.74 21.95
CA ALA A 687 -6.07 10.37 21.43
C ALA A 687 -6.20 8.85 21.25
N HIS A 688 -7.26 8.29 21.80
CA HIS A 688 -7.55 6.87 21.70
C HIS A 688 -8.43 6.57 20.49
N ALA A 689 -8.32 5.34 19.99
CA ALA A 689 -9.35 4.76 19.15
C ALA A 689 -10.42 4.14 20.05
N GLU A 690 -11.68 4.50 19.85
CA GLU A 690 -12.78 3.78 20.47
C GLU A 690 -13.00 2.42 19.78
N SER A 691 -13.96 1.65 20.27
CA SER A 691 -14.25 0.34 19.69
C SER A 691 -14.90 0.48 18.31
N SER A 692 -14.23 -0.07 17.32
CA SER A 692 -14.87 -0.50 16.10
C SER A 692 -15.57 -1.84 16.32
N HIS A 693 -16.47 -2.21 15.41
CA HIS A 693 -17.12 -3.52 15.39
C HIS A 693 -16.33 -4.55 14.53
N SER A 694 -15.04 -4.29 14.33
CA SER A 694 -14.10 -5.08 13.55
C SER A 694 -12.68 -4.89 14.09
N LYS A 695 -11.81 -5.88 13.87
CA LYS A 695 -10.36 -5.79 14.11
C LYS A 695 -9.52 -5.76 12.83
N ALA A 696 -10.16 -5.53 11.68
CA ALA A 696 -9.48 -5.48 10.40
C ALA A 696 -8.45 -4.35 10.35
N LEU A 697 -8.74 -3.16 10.86
CA LEU A 697 -7.83 -2.02 10.80
C LEU A 697 -6.60 -2.23 11.70
N GLU A 698 -6.78 -2.82 12.89
CA GLU A 698 -5.70 -3.20 13.80
C GLU A 698 -4.79 -4.29 13.21
N SER A 699 -5.34 -5.22 12.43
CA SER A 699 -4.60 -6.37 11.89
C SER A 699 -4.15 -6.20 10.43
N CYS A 700 -4.51 -5.09 9.77
CA CYS A 700 -4.21 -4.80 8.37
C CYS A 700 -2.88 -4.07 8.20
N ARG A 701 -2.19 -4.39 7.09
CA ARG A 701 -0.90 -3.78 6.71
C ARG A 701 -1.01 -2.43 6.00
N TYR A 702 -2.23 -1.99 5.67
CA TYR A 702 -2.44 -0.69 5.03
C TYR A 702 -1.87 0.45 5.90
N GLN A 703 -1.21 1.39 5.23
CA GLN A 703 -0.67 2.62 5.80
C GLN A 703 -1.23 3.80 5.01
N LEU A 704 -1.49 4.91 5.70
CA LEU A 704 -1.97 6.13 5.06
C LEU A 704 -0.96 6.64 4.02
N PRO A 705 -1.42 7.22 2.91
CA PRO A 705 -0.52 7.88 1.97
C PRO A 705 0.04 9.16 2.60
N ALA A 706 1.26 9.54 2.20
CA ALA A 706 1.92 10.76 2.68
C ALA A 706 1.03 11.99 2.51
N ALA A 707 0.30 12.09 1.39
CA ALA A 707 -0.65 13.18 1.14
C ALA A 707 -1.71 13.31 2.25
N ALA A 708 -2.29 12.20 2.74
CA ALA A 708 -3.30 12.26 3.81
C ALA A 708 -2.67 12.65 5.16
N ILE A 709 -1.47 12.13 5.45
CA ILE A 709 -0.74 12.43 6.69
C ILE A 709 -0.35 13.90 6.74
N LEU A 710 0.33 14.40 5.70
CA LEU A 710 0.78 15.79 5.62
C LEU A 710 -0.40 16.75 5.61
N LEU A 711 -1.50 16.40 4.94
CA LEU A 711 -2.69 17.22 4.95
C LEU A 711 -3.24 17.39 6.37
N ARG A 712 -3.34 16.30 7.15
CA ARG A 712 -3.87 16.37 8.53
C ARG A 712 -2.88 16.99 9.53
N LYS A 713 -1.58 16.69 9.40
CA LYS A 713 -0.56 17.04 10.41
C LYS A 713 0.23 18.31 10.12
N VAL A 714 0.25 18.79 8.86
CA VAL A 714 1.10 19.90 8.43
C VAL A 714 0.32 21.01 7.75
N GLU A 715 -0.55 20.69 6.79
CA GLU A 715 -1.28 21.68 6.01
C GLU A 715 -2.54 22.22 6.70
N LEU A 716 -3.05 21.52 7.73
CA LEU A 716 -4.23 21.91 8.48
C LEU A 716 -3.88 22.29 9.94
N PRO A 717 -4.48 23.37 10.49
CA PRO A 717 -5.53 24.22 9.91
C PRO A 717 -5.10 25.00 8.66
N ALA A 718 -6.05 25.30 7.79
CA ALA A 718 -5.76 25.89 6.49
C ALA A 718 -5.12 27.29 6.61
N ARG A 719 -4.20 27.64 5.71
CA ARG A 719 -3.58 28.99 5.70
C ARG A 719 -4.49 30.07 5.10
N SER A 720 -5.38 29.68 4.22
CA SER A 720 -6.34 30.55 3.54
C SER A 720 -7.64 29.78 3.32
N SER A 721 -8.73 30.51 3.08
CA SER A 721 -10.00 29.86 2.79
C SER A 721 -10.01 29.18 1.42
N PHE A 722 -10.74 28.08 1.30
CA PHE A 722 -10.97 27.38 0.04
C PHE A 722 -12.28 26.59 0.07
N GLN A 723 -12.72 26.16 -1.11
CA GLN A 723 -13.92 25.35 -1.29
C GLN A 723 -13.54 23.92 -1.64
N ILE A 724 -14.36 22.98 -1.21
CA ILE A 724 -14.29 21.56 -1.57
C ILE A 724 -15.62 21.23 -2.24
N THR A 725 -15.55 20.73 -3.48
CA THR A 725 -16.73 20.32 -4.25
C THR A 725 -16.50 18.91 -4.77
N ASN A 726 -17.22 17.94 -4.20
CA ASN A 726 -17.11 16.54 -4.58
C ASN A 726 -18.47 16.00 -5.07
N ARG A 727 -18.50 15.34 -6.23
CA ARG A 727 -19.68 14.57 -6.65
C ARG A 727 -19.84 13.37 -5.72
N VAL A 728 -21.09 13.08 -5.37
CA VAL A 728 -21.43 11.93 -4.52
C VAL A 728 -22.62 11.18 -5.08
N LEU A 729 -22.66 9.88 -4.80
CA LEU A 729 -23.71 9.01 -5.29
C LEU A 729 -24.96 9.12 -4.40
N GLY A 730 -26.11 8.71 -4.93
CA GLY A 730 -27.35 8.65 -4.15
C GLY A 730 -28.64 8.91 -4.93
N GLU A 731 -28.56 9.32 -6.19
CA GLU A 731 -29.68 9.36 -7.12
C GLU A 731 -30.01 7.96 -7.67
N LEU A 732 -31.28 7.56 -7.63
CA LEU A 732 -31.80 6.30 -8.15
C LEU A 732 -31.87 6.31 -9.67
N ALA A 733 -31.60 5.15 -10.28
CA ALA A 733 -31.79 4.93 -11.72
C ALA A 733 -33.26 4.58 -12.06
N PRO A 734 -33.70 4.73 -13.32
CA PRO A 734 -35.00 4.23 -13.78
C PRO A 734 -35.19 2.75 -13.44
N GLY A 735 -36.38 2.35 -12.96
CA GLY A 735 -36.69 0.98 -12.49
C GLY A 735 -36.20 0.66 -11.07
N GLY A 736 -35.57 1.61 -10.36
CA GLY A 736 -34.72 1.38 -9.18
C GLY A 736 -35.39 1.00 -7.84
N ALA A 737 -36.41 0.15 -7.81
CA ALA A 737 -36.93 -0.40 -6.56
C ALA A 737 -37.57 -1.81 -6.70
N ASP A 738 -37.06 -2.68 -7.58
CA ASP A 738 -37.60 -4.04 -7.68
C ASP A 738 -37.14 -4.93 -6.52
N GLU A 739 -38.13 -5.54 -5.87
CA GLU A 739 -38.01 -6.47 -4.76
C GLU A 739 -37.41 -7.79 -5.27
N GLY A 740 -36.09 -7.93 -5.16
CA GLY A 740 -35.37 -9.19 -5.42
C GLY A 740 -33.93 -9.02 -5.88
N GLU A 741 -33.62 -7.94 -6.62
CA GLU A 741 -32.34 -7.77 -7.35
C GLU A 741 -31.44 -6.63 -6.82
N GLY A 742 -31.91 -5.84 -5.84
CA GLY A 742 -31.14 -4.74 -5.23
C GLY A 742 -31.57 -3.33 -5.67
N THR A 743 -31.00 -2.29 -5.06
CA THR A 743 -31.33 -0.88 -5.36
C THR A 743 -30.32 -0.31 -6.35
N ARG A 744 -30.79 0.17 -7.52
CA ARG A 744 -29.96 0.71 -8.60
C ARG A 744 -29.82 2.23 -8.54
N TYR A 745 -28.60 2.72 -8.66
CA TYR A 745 -28.25 4.14 -8.62
C TYR A 745 -27.65 4.64 -9.94
N CYS A 746 -27.72 5.95 -10.16
CA CYS A 746 -27.08 6.63 -11.28
C CYS A 746 -25.61 6.95 -10.95
N ALA A 747 -24.71 6.72 -11.91
CA ALA A 747 -23.34 7.21 -11.83
C ALA A 747 -23.28 8.76 -11.89
N ASP A 748 -24.11 9.39 -12.74
CA ASP A 748 -24.24 10.85 -12.83
C ASP A 748 -25.32 11.39 -11.87
N SER A 749 -25.04 11.27 -10.58
CA SER A 749 -25.90 11.68 -9.48
C SER A 749 -25.94 13.21 -9.29
N ALA A 750 -27.14 13.78 -9.15
CA ALA A 750 -27.39 15.19 -8.83
C ALA A 750 -27.21 15.50 -7.32
N LEU A 751 -26.11 15.03 -6.73
CA LEU A 751 -25.73 15.31 -5.35
C LEU A 751 -24.27 15.74 -5.31
N VAL A 752 -24.01 16.83 -4.60
CA VAL A 752 -22.67 17.38 -4.44
C VAL A 752 -22.40 17.60 -2.95
N ASN A 753 -21.34 16.99 -2.45
CA ASN A 753 -20.81 17.29 -1.13
C ASN A 753 -19.98 18.57 -1.22
N TYR A 754 -20.42 19.63 -0.53
CA TYR A 754 -19.83 20.96 -0.60
C TYR A 754 -19.35 21.40 0.79
N ALA A 755 -18.15 21.95 0.86
CA ALA A 755 -17.63 22.56 2.08
C ALA A 755 -16.83 23.83 1.78
N HIS A 756 -16.85 24.74 2.74
CA HIS A 756 -16.00 25.92 2.80
C HIS A 756 -15.13 25.82 4.04
N ARG A 757 -13.81 25.76 3.82
CA ARG A 757 -12.83 25.64 4.89
C ARG A 757 -12.05 26.93 5.01
N THR A 758 -11.79 27.36 6.24
CA THR A 758 -10.98 28.52 6.59
C THR A 758 -9.89 28.12 7.59
N PRO A 759 -9.00 29.04 8.03
CA PRO A 759 -8.06 28.76 9.11
C PRO A 759 -8.70 28.39 10.45
N HIS A 760 -9.98 28.71 10.65
CA HIS A 760 -10.61 28.62 11.97
C HIS A 760 -11.96 27.88 11.99
N TYR A 761 -12.52 27.52 10.83
CA TYR A 761 -13.70 26.67 10.78
C TYR A 761 -13.85 25.93 9.45
N LEU A 762 -14.73 24.94 9.47
CA LEU A 762 -15.24 24.27 8.27
C LEU A 762 -16.76 24.25 8.31
N MET A 763 -17.39 24.88 7.32
CA MET A 763 -18.85 24.83 7.10
C MET A 763 -19.15 23.91 5.91
N GLY A 764 -20.09 22.99 6.05
CA GLY A 764 -20.38 22.01 4.99
C GLY A 764 -21.82 21.54 4.92
N SER A 765 -22.22 21.09 3.73
CA SER A 765 -23.56 20.59 3.42
C SER A 765 -23.58 19.70 2.16
N THR A 766 -24.74 19.13 1.84
CA THR A 766 -24.98 18.45 0.56
C THR A 766 -25.87 19.34 -0.30
N LEU A 767 -25.36 19.78 -1.45
CA LEU A 767 -26.16 20.46 -2.46
C LEU A 767 -27.02 19.42 -3.19
N GLN A 768 -28.30 19.73 -3.35
CA GLN A 768 -29.29 18.81 -3.90
C GLN A 768 -30.48 19.56 -4.48
N ASN A 769 -31.23 18.89 -5.35
CA ASN A 769 -32.56 19.32 -5.74
C ASN A 769 -33.62 18.58 -4.89
N PRO A 770 -34.29 19.23 -3.91
CA PRO A 770 -35.32 18.57 -3.10
C PRO A 770 -36.54 18.12 -3.91
N ALA A 771 -36.80 18.71 -5.07
CA ALA A 771 -37.91 18.36 -5.96
C ALA A 771 -37.58 17.21 -6.93
N LEU A 772 -36.34 16.69 -6.91
CA LEU A 772 -35.92 15.63 -7.83
C LEU A 772 -36.70 14.34 -7.53
N SER A 773 -37.55 13.97 -8.47
CA SER A 773 -38.52 12.89 -8.31
C SER A 773 -38.57 11.98 -9.54
N MET A 774 -39.17 10.80 -9.36
CA MET A 774 -39.42 9.80 -10.37
C MET A 774 -40.80 9.18 -10.15
N PRO A 775 -41.45 8.58 -11.17
CA PRO A 775 -42.69 7.83 -10.97
C PRO A 775 -42.45 6.63 -10.06
N ASN A 776 -43.32 6.42 -9.07
CA ASN A 776 -43.36 5.21 -8.28
C ASN A 776 -43.76 4.04 -9.20
N PRO A 777 -42.97 2.95 -9.29
CA PRO A 777 -43.25 1.84 -10.19
C PRO A 777 -44.61 1.15 -9.94
N LYS A 778 -45.05 1.08 -8.67
CA LYS A 778 -46.30 0.41 -8.26
C LYS A 778 -47.52 1.34 -8.32
N ALA A 779 -47.35 2.61 -7.95
CA ALA A 779 -48.46 3.55 -7.78
C ALA A 779 -48.55 4.64 -8.86
N GLY A 780 -47.55 4.79 -9.73
CA GLY A 780 -47.46 5.86 -10.75
C GLY A 780 -47.26 7.28 -10.21
N LYS A 781 -47.32 7.47 -8.89
CA LYS A 781 -47.20 8.78 -8.21
C LYS A 781 -45.73 9.23 -8.09
N PRO A 782 -45.44 10.55 -8.03
CA PRO A 782 -44.09 11.03 -7.78
C PRO A 782 -43.51 10.50 -6.45
N THR A 783 -42.32 9.93 -6.50
CA THR A 783 -41.49 9.60 -5.33
C THR A 783 -40.12 10.25 -5.48
N LEU A 784 -39.41 10.44 -4.37
CA LEU A 784 -38.07 11.02 -4.37
C LEU A 784 -37.10 10.15 -5.16
N LYS A 785 -36.29 10.80 -5.99
CA LYS A 785 -35.25 10.14 -6.76
C LYS A 785 -33.99 9.86 -5.93
N TYR A 786 -33.85 10.39 -4.72
CA TYR A 786 -32.74 10.01 -3.84
C TYR A 786 -33.06 8.73 -3.07
N GLY A 787 -32.13 7.78 -3.09
CA GLY A 787 -32.22 6.55 -2.31
C GLY A 787 -32.31 6.83 -0.81
N GLY A 788 -32.94 5.90 -0.08
CA GLY A 788 -33.20 6.05 1.35
C GLY A 788 -31.93 6.34 2.16
N ILE A 789 -30.82 5.68 1.82
CA ILE A 789 -29.54 5.80 2.52
C ILE A 789 -28.91 7.20 2.36
N SER A 790 -29.03 7.81 1.19
CA SER A 790 -28.43 9.12 0.90
C SER A 790 -29.25 10.29 1.46
N ARG A 791 -30.48 10.05 1.89
CA ARG A 791 -31.40 11.06 2.47
C ARG A 791 -31.75 10.84 3.94
N GLN A 792 -31.29 9.75 4.53
CA GLN A 792 -31.50 9.43 5.93
C GLN A 792 -30.56 10.26 6.81
N LYS A 793 -31.07 10.89 7.87
CA LYS A 793 -30.28 11.69 8.84
C LYS A 793 -29.19 12.54 8.19
N ARG A 794 -29.57 13.40 7.24
CA ARG A 794 -28.62 14.31 6.59
C ARG A 794 -28.09 15.32 7.60
N TRP A 795 -26.78 15.53 7.57
CA TRP A 795 -26.09 16.53 8.38
C TRP A 795 -25.47 17.60 7.49
N CYS A 796 -25.53 18.83 7.99
CA CYS A 796 -24.83 20.01 7.50
C CYS A 796 -24.54 20.91 8.71
N GLY A 797 -23.66 21.88 8.59
CA GLY A 797 -23.37 22.82 9.67
C GLY A 797 -21.93 23.27 9.69
N ILE A 798 -21.50 23.79 10.83
CA ILE A 798 -20.15 24.32 11.05
C ILE A 798 -19.44 23.52 12.14
N LEU A 799 -18.16 23.23 11.90
CA LEU A 799 -17.19 22.75 12.88
C LEU A 799 -16.16 23.85 13.10
N PHE A 800 -15.88 24.18 14.35
CA PHE A 800 -14.90 25.19 14.73
C PHE A 800 -13.53 24.52 14.87
N GLU A 801 -12.49 25.15 14.32
CA GLU A 801 -11.13 24.65 14.31
C GLU A 801 -10.24 25.55 15.18
N ASP A 802 -9.93 25.07 16.38
CA ASP A 802 -8.90 25.65 17.23
C ASP A 802 -8.00 24.53 17.80
N PRO A 803 -6.78 24.35 17.27
CA PRO A 803 -5.86 23.31 17.74
C PRO A 803 -5.49 23.40 19.21
N ALA A 804 -5.71 24.55 19.87
CA ALA A 804 -5.46 24.72 21.29
C ALA A 804 -6.57 24.12 22.19
N ASN A 805 -7.68 23.69 21.61
CA ASN A 805 -8.81 23.10 22.33
C ASN A 805 -8.99 21.63 21.95
N ASP A 806 -9.14 20.77 22.97
CA ASP A 806 -9.35 19.33 22.80
C ASP A 806 -10.77 18.97 22.31
N GLU A 807 -11.76 19.87 22.47
CA GLU A 807 -13.14 19.68 21.99
C GLU A 807 -13.41 20.47 20.69
N VAL A 808 -13.85 19.75 19.64
CA VAL A 808 -14.37 20.38 18.42
C VAL A 808 -15.79 20.89 18.64
N SER A 809 -15.93 22.20 18.83
CA SER A 809 -17.23 22.88 18.89
C SER A 809 -17.95 22.84 17.54
N ALA A 810 -19.29 22.82 17.56
CA ALA A 810 -20.10 22.70 16.34
C ALA A 810 -21.47 23.35 16.48
N VAL A 811 -22.00 23.89 15.37
CA VAL A 811 -23.40 24.36 15.29
C VAL A 811 -24.09 23.72 14.10
N TYR A 812 -25.18 22.99 14.35
CA TYR A 812 -25.80 22.10 13.35
C TYR A 812 -27.26 21.74 13.66
N PRO A 813 -28.06 21.28 12.67
CA PRO A 813 -29.44 20.89 12.90
C PRO A 813 -29.56 19.52 13.58
N VAL A 814 -30.46 19.41 14.55
CA VAL A 814 -30.89 18.19 15.22
C VAL A 814 -32.35 17.93 14.87
N ILE A 815 -32.61 16.73 14.33
CA ILE A 815 -33.93 16.36 13.84
C ILE A 815 -34.69 15.60 14.91
N GLU A 816 -35.84 16.14 15.31
CA GLU A 816 -36.77 15.44 16.18
C GLU A 816 -37.40 14.25 15.44
N LYS A 817 -37.45 13.10 16.10
CA LYS A 817 -38.02 11.87 15.55
C LYS A 817 -39.47 11.72 16.01
N THR A 818 -40.40 11.52 15.08
CA THR A 818 -41.85 11.49 15.39
C THR A 818 -42.49 10.10 15.37
N ARG A 819 -41.89 9.12 14.69
CA ARG A 819 -42.44 7.75 14.60
C ARG A 819 -41.34 6.70 14.41
N GLY A 820 -41.72 5.44 14.24
CA GLY A 820 -40.80 4.33 13.92
C GLY A 820 -39.90 4.61 12.70
N GLY A 821 -38.79 3.87 12.57
CA GLY A 821 -37.76 4.12 11.55
C GLY A 821 -36.85 5.30 11.91
N ARG A 822 -36.08 5.80 10.94
CA ARG A 822 -35.17 6.95 11.12
C ARG A 822 -35.62 8.13 10.28
N PRO A 823 -35.37 9.38 10.71
CA PRO A 823 -35.70 10.56 9.91
C PRO A 823 -35.08 10.48 8.51
N GLN A 824 -35.89 10.71 7.49
CA GLN A 824 -35.45 10.78 6.09
C GLN A 824 -35.98 12.05 5.43
N HIS A 825 -35.14 12.64 4.58
CA HIS A 825 -35.47 13.84 3.80
C HIS A 825 -36.07 14.96 4.67
N SER A 826 -35.55 15.10 5.90
CA SER A 826 -36.08 15.99 6.92
C SER A 826 -35.94 17.47 6.56
N HIS A 827 -34.87 17.78 5.84
CA HIS A 827 -34.54 19.10 5.33
C HIS A 827 -33.76 19.01 4.03
N TRP A 828 -33.65 20.17 3.38
CA TRP A 828 -32.67 20.40 2.34
C TRP A 828 -31.90 21.67 2.63
N SER A 829 -30.72 21.79 2.01
CA SER A 829 -29.86 22.94 2.18
C SER A 829 -29.28 23.43 0.87
N VAL A 830 -28.92 24.71 0.87
CA VAL A 830 -28.02 25.32 -0.11
C VAL A 830 -26.94 26.06 0.65
N GLN A 831 -25.71 25.93 0.17
CA GLN A 831 -24.57 26.63 0.73
C GLN A 831 -23.81 27.33 -0.39
N HIS A 832 -23.30 28.51 -0.07
CA HIS A 832 -22.25 29.16 -0.84
C HIS A 832 -21.27 29.81 0.13
N GLU A 833 -19.99 29.45 0.01
CA GLU A 833 -18.94 29.83 0.94
C GLU A 833 -19.37 29.66 2.42
N ASN A 834 -19.48 30.78 3.13
CA ASN A 834 -19.76 30.91 4.56
C ASN A 834 -21.26 31.11 4.88
N VAL A 835 -22.14 31.00 3.89
CA VAL A 835 -23.60 31.09 4.05
C VAL A 835 -24.24 29.73 3.79
N LEU A 836 -25.08 29.28 4.71
CA LEU A 836 -25.85 28.04 4.62
C LEU A 836 -27.33 28.32 4.93
N LEU A 837 -28.21 28.04 3.99
CA LEU A 837 -29.65 28.09 4.19
C LEU A 837 -30.19 26.66 4.28
N ILE A 838 -31.04 26.42 5.27
CA ILE A 838 -31.71 25.15 5.51
C ILE A 838 -33.22 25.39 5.48
N GLN A 839 -33.98 24.48 4.87
CA GLN A 839 -35.44 24.48 4.96
C GLN A 839 -35.96 23.12 5.41
N ARG A 840 -36.86 23.13 6.40
CA ARG A 840 -37.62 21.94 6.79
C ARG A 840 -38.51 21.47 5.66
N ILE A 841 -38.60 20.15 5.51
CA ILE A 841 -39.52 19.51 4.58
C ILE A 841 -40.71 18.94 5.34
N ALA A 842 -41.92 19.36 4.96
CA ALA A 842 -43.16 18.83 5.51
C ALA A 842 -43.31 17.32 5.27
N PRO A 843 -44.02 16.57 6.13
CA PRO A 843 -44.14 15.12 6.00
C PRO A 843 -44.74 14.68 4.67
N GLU A 844 -44.27 13.55 4.15
CA GLU A 844 -44.86 12.91 2.98
C GLU A 844 -46.33 12.53 3.23
N THR A 845 -47.14 12.52 2.16
CA THR A 845 -48.52 12.03 2.19
C THR A 845 -48.78 11.15 0.98
N ALA A 846 -49.99 10.59 0.85
CA ALA A 846 -50.38 9.83 -0.33
C ALA A 846 -50.34 10.63 -1.66
N HIS A 847 -50.22 11.95 -1.61
CA HIS A 847 -50.22 12.83 -2.79
C HIS A 847 -49.01 13.79 -2.84
N ARG A 848 -48.17 13.82 -1.79
CA ARG A 848 -47.06 14.76 -1.63
C ARG A 848 -45.76 14.03 -1.34
N ILE A 849 -44.72 14.42 -2.06
CA ILE A 849 -43.34 14.10 -1.67
C ILE A 849 -42.96 14.90 -0.43
N GLY A 850 -42.40 14.24 0.59
CA GLY A 850 -42.01 14.91 1.81
C GLY A 850 -41.04 14.12 2.68
N SER A 851 -40.98 14.50 3.95
CA SER A 851 -40.12 13.87 4.94
C SER A 851 -40.78 12.65 5.59
N TYR A 852 -39.95 11.73 6.08
CA TYR A 852 -40.38 10.58 6.88
C TYR A 852 -39.83 10.70 8.30
N SER A 853 -40.65 10.39 9.32
CA SER A 853 -40.26 10.38 10.75
C SER A 853 -39.50 11.64 11.20
N THR A 854 -40.04 12.81 10.82
CA THR A 854 -39.41 14.12 11.03
C THR A 854 -40.35 15.06 11.79
N GLY A 855 -39.88 15.60 12.92
CA GLY A 855 -40.54 16.60 13.76
C GLY A 855 -39.94 17.99 13.57
N LYS A 856 -39.67 18.72 14.66
CA LYS A 856 -38.95 20.00 14.63
C LYS A 856 -37.52 19.80 14.10
N ILE A 857 -37.03 20.84 13.44
CA ILE A 857 -35.59 21.02 13.22
C ILE A 857 -35.11 21.98 14.31
N LYS A 858 -34.31 21.46 15.21
CA LYS A 858 -33.64 22.24 16.27
C LYS A 858 -32.24 22.59 15.80
N ILE A 859 -31.66 23.68 16.24
CA ILE A 859 -30.25 23.99 16.02
C ILE A 859 -29.50 23.78 17.33
N ARG A 860 -28.53 22.86 17.33
CA ARG A 860 -27.68 22.60 18.48
C ARG A 860 -26.41 23.44 18.41
N PHE A 861 -26.07 24.04 19.54
CA PHE A 861 -24.83 24.79 19.78
C PHE A 861 -23.95 23.97 20.74
N GLN A 862 -23.09 23.11 20.17
CA GLN A 862 -22.24 22.17 20.88
C GLN A 862 -20.85 22.80 21.16
N GLY A 863 -20.38 22.68 22.39
CA GLY A 863 -19.02 23.06 22.81
C GLY A 863 -19.01 23.76 24.17
N GLN A 864 -18.11 23.35 25.07
CA GLN A 864 -18.03 23.91 26.43
C GLN A 864 -17.66 25.40 26.44
N ASN A 865 -16.82 25.82 25.50
CA ASN A 865 -16.29 27.19 25.42
C ASN A 865 -17.03 28.07 24.40
N LEU A 866 -18.22 27.65 23.96
CA LEU A 866 -18.97 28.38 22.92
C LEU A 866 -19.82 29.50 23.57
N GLU A 867 -19.34 30.74 23.48
CA GLU A 867 -20.10 31.92 23.94
C GLU A 867 -21.27 32.16 23.00
N LYS A 868 -22.47 32.41 23.57
CA LYS A 868 -23.69 32.72 22.82
C LYS A 868 -24.17 34.14 23.12
N ARG A 869 -24.63 34.86 22.10
CA ARG A 869 -25.27 36.19 22.21
C ARG A 869 -26.50 36.25 21.32
N GLU A 870 -27.55 36.90 21.80
CA GLU A 870 -28.78 37.09 21.02
C GLU A 870 -28.98 38.58 20.73
N GLN A 871 -29.28 38.92 19.48
CA GLN A 871 -29.60 40.30 19.07
C GLN A 871 -30.42 40.29 17.77
N ASP A 872 -31.48 41.10 17.72
CA ASP A 872 -32.33 41.30 16.52
C ASP A 872 -32.78 39.98 15.87
N GLY A 873 -33.11 38.99 16.72
CA GLY A 873 -33.54 37.65 16.32
C GLY A 873 -32.44 36.78 15.71
N TRP A 874 -31.16 37.15 15.85
CA TRP A 874 -30.00 36.31 15.55
C TRP A 874 -29.47 35.67 16.83
N ILE A 875 -29.07 34.41 16.72
CA ILE A 875 -28.27 33.70 17.72
C ILE A 875 -26.84 33.67 17.21
N PHE A 876 -25.95 34.40 17.86
CA PHE A 876 -24.53 34.41 17.58
C PHE A 876 -23.80 33.43 18.50
N ALA A 877 -22.82 32.73 17.94
CA ALA A 877 -21.92 31.86 18.69
C ALA A 877 -20.46 32.04 18.27
N ASN A 878 -19.56 31.91 19.24
CA ASN A 878 -18.15 32.26 19.11
C ASN A 878 -17.27 31.37 20.00
N ASN A 879 -16.08 30.98 19.52
CA ASN A 879 -15.06 30.28 20.31
C ASN A 879 -13.75 31.08 20.50
N GLY A 880 -13.77 32.37 20.17
CA GLY A 880 -12.63 33.29 20.18
C GLY A 880 -12.03 33.54 18.79
N LYS A 881 -12.01 32.54 17.90
CA LYS A 881 -11.38 32.65 16.56
C LYS A 881 -12.36 32.51 15.41
N ALA A 882 -13.41 31.71 15.56
CA ALA A 882 -14.48 31.53 14.58
C ALA A 882 -15.83 31.94 15.16
N PHE A 883 -16.72 32.38 14.26
CA PHE A 883 -18.00 33.00 14.58
C PHE A 883 -19.11 32.42 13.68
N VAL A 884 -20.33 32.33 14.21
CA VAL A 884 -21.52 32.02 13.42
C VAL A 884 -22.73 32.78 13.93
N GLY A 885 -23.54 33.31 13.02
CA GLY A 885 -24.88 33.80 13.27
C GLY A 885 -25.92 32.83 12.71
N VAL A 886 -26.95 32.52 13.49
CA VAL A 886 -28.08 31.67 13.10
C VAL A 886 -29.39 32.46 13.25
N LYS A 887 -30.24 32.46 12.22
CA LYS A 887 -31.56 33.11 12.25
C LYS A 887 -32.67 32.16 11.79
N PHE A 888 -33.73 32.07 12.57
CA PHE A 888 -34.99 31.46 12.16
C PHE A 888 -35.79 32.49 11.36
N LEU A 889 -36.11 32.18 10.10
CA LEU A 889 -36.65 33.16 9.15
C LEU A 889 -38.19 33.25 9.15
N ASP A 890 -38.85 32.22 9.67
CA ASP A 890 -40.32 32.04 9.59
C ASP A 890 -41.02 32.14 10.96
N GLY A 891 -40.37 32.78 11.94
CA GLY A 891 -40.91 33.00 13.29
C GLY A 891 -39.82 32.95 14.37
N ASP A 892 -40.25 33.09 15.61
CA ASP A 892 -39.37 33.07 16.78
C ASP A 892 -38.92 31.65 17.18
N TYR A 893 -37.83 31.60 17.96
CA TYR A 893 -37.27 30.38 18.52
C TYR A 893 -37.29 30.40 20.06
N GLY A 894 -37.25 29.21 20.65
CA GLY A 894 -37.09 28.99 22.08
C GLY A 894 -36.00 27.98 22.36
N TRP A 895 -35.29 28.17 23.47
CA TRP A 895 -34.24 27.27 23.93
C TRP A 895 -34.82 26.08 24.71
N ASP A 896 -34.11 24.96 24.66
CA ASP A 896 -34.28 23.88 25.63
C ASP A 896 -33.80 24.29 27.03
N GLU A 897 -34.16 23.49 28.05
CA GLU A 897 -33.81 23.78 29.45
C GLU A 897 -32.30 23.89 29.69
N ALA A 898 -31.50 23.18 28.89
CA ALA A 898 -30.05 23.18 28.98
C ALA A 898 -29.40 24.39 28.28
N ASN A 899 -30.16 25.18 27.52
CA ASN A 899 -29.65 26.27 26.68
C ASN A 899 -28.58 25.80 25.66
N VAL A 900 -28.83 24.65 25.04
CA VAL A 900 -27.97 23.97 24.08
C VAL A 900 -28.64 23.83 22.71
N GLU A 901 -29.97 23.73 22.67
CA GLU A 901 -30.74 23.60 21.43
C GLU A 901 -31.82 24.69 21.31
N ALA A 902 -31.80 25.42 20.19
CA ALA A 902 -32.86 26.36 19.83
C ALA A 902 -33.83 25.71 18.84
N ALA A 903 -35.14 25.89 19.04
CA ALA A 903 -36.19 25.29 18.22
C ALA A 903 -37.29 26.30 17.88
N PRO A 904 -38.01 26.15 16.75
CA PRO A 904 -39.15 27.02 16.45
C PRO A 904 -40.26 26.85 17.52
N ILE A 905 -40.80 27.99 17.99
CA ILE A 905 -41.88 28.02 18.99
C ILE A 905 -43.20 27.63 18.34
N ASN A 906 -43.55 28.25 17.22
CA ASN A 906 -44.82 28.07 16.52
C ASN A 906 -44.76 26.94 15.49
N PHE A 907 -44.58 25.72 15.97
CA PHE A 907 -44.40 24.54 15.12
C PHE A 907 -45.70 23.79 14.81
N ASN A 908 -45.98 23.55 13.53
CA ASN A 908 -47.00 22.61 13.07
C ASN A 908 -46.37 21.42 12.34
N GLY A 909 -46.43 20.23 12.94
CA GLY A 909 -45.79 19.04 12.39
C GLY A 909 -46.18 18.68 10.94
N SER A 910 -47.40 19.01 10.52
CA SER A 910 -47.96 18.61 9.22
C SER A 910 -47.67 19.56 8.06
N THR A 911 -47.45 20.85 8.36
CA THR A 911 -47.35 21.92 7.34
C THR A 911 -46.11 22.80 7.46
N ASP A 912 -45.37 22.73 8.56
CA ASP A 912 -44.21 23.58 8.80
C ASP A 912 -43.13 23.41 7.71
N LYS A 913 -42.66 24.52 7.15
CA LYS A 913 -41.61 24.58 6.13
C LYS A 913 -40.52 25.58 6.54
N SER A 914 -40.29 25.71 7.85
CA SER A 914 -39.44 26.75 8.43
C SER A 914 -38.04 26.77 7.81
N ARG A 915 -37.57 27.97 7.51
CA ARG A 915 -36.24 28.25 6.94
C ARG A 915 -35.33 28.82 8.01
N ILE A 916 -34.07 28.39 7.98
CA ILE A 916 -33.04 28.78 8.94
C ILE A 916 -31.79 29.19 8.14
N LEU A 917 -31.26 30.37 8.45
CA LEU A 917 -30.06 30.92 7.84
C LEU A 917 -28.88 30.83 8.80
N PHE A 918 -27.75 30.35 8.30
CA PHE A 918 -26.45 30.36 8.94
C PHE A 918 -25.54 31.28 8.12
N HIS A 919 -24.77 32.12 8.80
CA HIS A 919 -23.67 32.87 8.21
C HIS A 919 -22.49 32.79 9.18
N ALA A 920 -21.35 32.30 8.71
CA ALA A 920 -20.12 32.16 9.50
C ALA A 920 -19.04 33.17 9.10
N GLY A 921 -18.09 33.37 10.00
CA GLY A 921 -16.91 34.18 9.79
C GLY A 921 -15.82 33.77 10.77
N ASP A 922 -14.68 34.43 10.69
CA ASP A 922 -13.59 34.23 11.62
C ASP A 922 -12.78 35.52 11.83
N ILE A 923 -11.82 35.45 12.73
CA ILE A 923 -10.97 36.59 13.08
C ILE A 923 -10.12 37.09 11.90
N THR A 924 -9.83 36.22 10.91
CA THR A 924 -9.07 36.62 9.71
C THR A 924 -9.91 37.45 8.73
N THR A 925 -11.22 37.23 8.72
CA THR A 925 -12.15 37.90 7.83
C THR A 925 -12.78 39.15 8.45
N HIS A 926 -12.97 39.17 9.77
CA HIS A 926 -13.71 40.25 10.44
C HIS A 926 -12.92 40.97 11.53
N GLY A 927 -11.73 40.50 11.94
CA GLY A 927 -10.93 41.13 13.01
C GLY A 927 -11.42 40.83 14.43
N SER A 928 -12.74 40.83 14.65
CA SER A 928 -13.35 40.54 15.95
C SER A 928 -14.77 39.98 15.84
N PHE A 929 -15.25 39.39 16.94
CA PHE A 929 -16.64 38.91 17.03
C PHE A 929 -17.66 40.06 16.94
N GLU A 930 -17.34 41.24 17.48
CA GLU A 930 -18.24 42.40 17.41
C GLU A 930 -18.33 42.99 16.01
N GLU A 931 -17.21 43.06 15.27
CA GLU A 931 -17.19 43.46 13.86
C GLU A 931 -17.97 42.48 12.98
N PHE A 932 -17.82 41.16 13.22
CA PHE A 932 -18.63 40.14 12.55
C PHE A 932 -20.13 40.34 12.81
N ARG A 933 -20.53 40.57 14.08
CA ARG A 933 -21.93 40.83 14.42
C ARG A 933 -22.47 42.08 13.72
N ALA A 934 -21.69 43.15 13.71
CA ALA A 934 -22.07 44.40 13.06
C ALA A 934 -22.25 44.24 11.54
N ASP A 935 -21.32 43.56 10.85
CA ASP A 935 -21.44 43.25 9.41
C ASP A 935 -22.70 42.41 9.13
N LEU A 936 -22.90 41.36 9.93
CA LEU A 936 -24.01 40.44 9.75
C LEU A 936 -25.38 41.13 9.90
N LEU A 937 -25.50 42.08 10.82
CA LEU A 937 -26.71 42.91 11.00
C LEU A 937 -26.91 43.94 9.88
N ALA A 938 -25.84 44.37 9.20
CA ALA A 938 -25.91 45.31 8.08
C ALA A 938 -26.30 44.63 6.75
N ASN A 939 -26.15 43.31 6.65
CA ASN A 939 -26.43 42.55 5.43
C ASN A 939 -27.92 42.56 5.05
N ARG A 940 -28.21 42.74 3.76
CA ARG A 940 -29.59 42.77 3.23
C ARG A 940 -30.18 41.36 3.22
N LEU A 941 -31.22 41.16 4.01
CA LEU A 941 -32.02 39.93 4.05
C LEU A 941 -33.47 40.23 3.67
N VAL A 942 -33.97 39.62 2.59
CA VAL A 942 -35.38 39.69 2.21
C VAL A 942 -35.99 38.31 2.30
N VAL A 943 -36.98 38.17 3.19
CA VAL A 943 -37.73 36.94 3.40
C VAL A 943 -39.17 37.20 2.97
N THR A 944 -39.62 36.43 1.98
CA THR A 944 -41.03 36.38 1.57
C THR A 944 -41.57 34.98 1.82
N LYS A 945 -42.88 34.79 1.70
CA LYS A 945 -43.48 33.45 1.80
C LYS A 945 -42.92 32.46 0.75
N ASP A 946 -42.48 32.96 -0.41
CA ASP A 946 -42.11 32.12 -1.56
C ASP A 946 -40.58 32.04 -1.79
N LYS A 947 -39.79 32.96 -1.23
CA LYS A 947 -38.32 32.99 -1.41
C LYS A 947 -37.56 33.68 -0.28
N VAL A 948 -36.26 33.37 -0.19
CA VAL A 948 -35.25 34.06 0.61
C VAL A 948 -34.20 34.65 -0.32
N GLU A 949 -33.86 35.92 -0.12
CA GLU A 949 -32.74 36.59 -0.76
C GLU A 949 -31.79 37.09 0.33
N TYR A 950 -30.50 36.76 0.21
CA TYR A 950 -29.49 37.20 1.17
C TYR A 950 -28.26 37.75 0.44
N CYS A 951 -27.95 39.02 0.68
CA CYS A 951 -26.76 39.69 0.16
C CYS A 951 -25.74 39.83 1.29
N PHE A 952 -24.49 39.45 1.05
CA PHE A 952 -23.42 39.48 2.06
C PHE A 952 -22.08 39.96 1.46
N ARG A 953 -21.10 40.28 2.32
CA ARG A 953 -19.83 40.98 1.98
C ARG A 953 -20.07 42.31 1.27
N ALA A 954 -20.50 43.34 2.02
CA ALA A 954 -20.72 44.69 1.47
C ALA A 954 -21.61 44.74 0.18
N SER A 955 -22.51 43.77 0.00
CA SER A 955 -23.39 43.59 -1.19
C SER A 955 -22.74 43.02 -2.46
N GLU A 956 -21.56 42.39 -2.38
CA GLU A 956 -20.90 41.79 -3.54
C GLU A 956 -21.36 40.36 -3.87
N LYS A 957 -21.92 39.64 -2.88
CA LYS A 957 -22.32 38.24 -3.03
C LYS A 957 -23.78 38.01 -2.68
N TYR A 958 -24.43 37.12 -3.40
CA TYR A 958 -25.88 36.94 -3.35
C TYR A 958 -26.32 35.46 -3.39
N VAL A 959 -27.21 35.07 -2.46
CA VAL A 959 -27.92 33.79 -2.47
C VAL A 959 -29.43 34.02 -2.59
N GLU A 960 -30.05 33.41 -3.59
CA GLU A 960 -31.50 33.31 -3.74
C GLU A 960 -31.95 31.87 -3.58
N SER A 961 -32.98 31.64 -2.76
CA SER A 961 -33.59 30.32 -2.60
C SER A 961 -35.10 30.41 -2.64
N SER A 962 -35.72 29.67 -3.56
CA SER A 962 -37.17 29.50 -3.61
C SER A 962 -37.64 28.52 -2.54
N LEU A 963 -38.82 28.74 -1.97
CA LEU A 963 -39.46 27.80 -1.07
C LEU A 963 -39.68 26.46 -1.79
N PHE A 964 -39.18 25.38 -1.20
CA PHE A 964 -39.58 24.04 -1.62
C PHE A 964 -40.97 23.71 -1.06
N ASP A 965 -41.90 23.38 -1.96
CA ASP A 965 -43.22 22.88 -1.61
C ASP A 965 -43.49 21.55 -2.30
N GLY A 966 -43.58 20.47 -1.51
CA GLY A 966 -43.86 19.14 -2.03
C GLY A 966 -45.23 18.99 -2.71
N ASP A 967 -46.18 19.91 -2.42
CA ASP A 967 -47.50 19.96 -3.06
C ASP A 967 -47.47 20.67 -4.43
N HIS A 968 -46.42 21.46 -4.70
CA HIS A 968 -46.29 22.33 -5.88
C HIS A 968 -44.88 22.31 -6.46
N LEU A 969 -44.40 21.12 -6.84
CA LEU A 969 -43.04 20.90 -7.35
C LEU A 969 -42.71 21.77 -8.58
N GLU A 970 -43.72 22.09 -9.40
CA GLU A 970 -43.60 22.93 -10.59
C GLU A 970 -43.17 24.38 -10.29
N ARG A 971 -43.34 24.82 -9.04
CA ARG A 971 -42.96 26.18 -8.59
C ARG A 971 -41.52 26.24 -8.12
N PHE A 972 -40.94 25.12 -7.72
CA PHE A 972 -39.57 25.10 -7.21
C PHE A 972 -38.57 25.45 -8.33
N ARG A 973 -37.58 26.26 -7.98
CA ARG A 973 -36.43 26.59 -8.82
C ARG A 973 -35.19 26.33 -7.99
N LEU A 974 -34.13 25.80 -8.63
CA LEU A 974 -32.85 25.64 -7.97
C LEU A 974 -32.36 27.00 -7.44
N PRO A 975 -31.74 27.03 -6.25
CA PRO A 975 -31.13 28.24 -5.72
C PRO A 975 -30.18 28.88 -6.71
N ARG A 976 -30.11 30.21 -6.69
CA ARG A 976 -29.17 30.98 -7.50
C ARG A 976 -28.10 31.60 -6.63
N ILE A 977 -26.86 31.50 -7.09
CA ILE A 977 -25.69 32.15 -6.52
C ILE A 977 -25.21 33.18 -7.54
N ASP A 978 -25.15 34.45 -7.15
CA ASP A 978 -24.77 35.56 -8.05
C ASP A 978 -25.57 35.55 -9.38
N GLY A 979 -26.85 35.16 -9.32
CA GLY A 979 -27.75 35.08 -10.48
C GLY A 979 -27.77 33.72 -11.19
N GLU A 980 -26.79 32.85 -10.97
CA GLU A 980 -26.67 31.56 -11.66
C GLU A 980 -27.20 30.39 -10.81
N PRO A 981 -28.01 29.47 -11.38
CA PRO A 981 -28.47 28.29 -10.64
C PRO A 981 -27.30 27.42 -10.16
N ILE A 982 -27.40 26.86 -8.96
CA ILE A 982 -26.39 25.93 -8.46
C ILE A 982 -26.20 24.73 -9.41
N ASN A 983 -24.95 24.35 -9.65
CA ASN A 983 -24.63 23.20 -10.48
C ASN A 983 -24.55 21.92 -9.65
N LEU A 984 -25.54 21.03 -9.83
CA LEU A 984 -25.58 19.71 -9.17
C LEU A 984 -24.84 18.62 -9.96
N ARG A 985 -24.27 18.95 -11.12
CA ARG A 985 -23.49 18.08 -12.01
C ARG A 985 -22.19 18.78 -12.45
N PRO A 986 -21.34 19.20 -11.49
CA PRO A 986 -20.13 19.95 -11.81
C PRO A 986 -19.19 19.11 -12.68
N PRO A 987 -18.49 19.69 -13.67
CA PRO A 987 -17.63 18.93 -14.59
C PRO A 987 -16.49 18.16 -13.90
N MET A 988 -16.20 18.47 -12.63
CA MET A 988 -15.22 17.80 -11.78
C MET A 988 -15.91 16.84 -10.79
N THR A 989 -15.38 15.63 -10.64
CA THR A 989 -15.75 14.70 -9.55
C THR A 989 -15.15 15.15 -8.23
N TYR A 990 -13.90 15.64 -8.25
CA TYR A 990 -13.23 16.25 -7.10
C TYR A 990 -12.66 17.59 -7.51
N GLN A 991 -12.86 18.61 -6.68
CA GLN A 991 -12.32 19.94 -6.89
C GLN A 991 -11.99 20.60 -5.55
N SER A 992 -10.69 20.74 -5.30
CA SER A 992 -10.12 21.52 -4.21
C SER A 992 -8.65 21.86 -4.52
N PRO A 993 -7.95 22.66 -3.69
CA PRO A 993 -6.51 22.85 -3.85
C PRO A 993 -5.69 21.55 -3.79
N TYR A 994 -6.22 20.50 -3.15
CA TYR A 994 -5.47 19.28 -2.86
C TYR A 994 -5.85 18.07 -3.72
N LEU A 995 -7.08 18.03 -4.24
CA LEU A 995 -7.62 16.85 -4.93
C LEU A 995 -8.47 17.28 -6.13
N ASN A 996 -8.09 16.83 -7.33
CA ASN A 996 -8.72 17.25 -8.58
C ASN A 996 -8.91 16.07 -9.55
N GLY A 997 -10.11 15.93 -10.10
CA GLY A 997 -10.38 14.94 -11.15
C GLY A 997 -11.65 15.29 -11.92
N ALA A 998 -11.57 15.28 -13.25
CA ALA A 998 -12.73 15.49 -14.12
C ALA A 998 -13.71 14.32 -14.00
N PHE A 999 -15.00 14.57 -14.20
CA PHE A 999 -16.00 13.51 -14.18
C PHE A 999 -15.76 12.48 -15.28
N GLY A 1000 -15.76 11.20 -14.91
CA GLY A 1000 -15.44 10.10 -15.81
C GLY A 1000 -13.94 9.88 -16.05
N SER A 1001 -13.05 10.69 -15.45
CA SER A 1001 -11.60 10.53 -15.60
C SER A 1001 -11.06 9.45 -14.66
N ASP A 1002 -10.31 8.50 -15.21
CA ASP A 1002 -9.56 7.50 -14.44
C ASP A 1002 -8.36 8.08 -13.68
N ARG A 1003 -7.98 9.33 -13.99
CA ARG A 1003 -6.80 10.00 -13.43
C ARG A 1003 -7.24 11.09 -12.47
N ILE A 1004 -6.89 10.92 -11.19
CA ILE A 1004 -7.14 11.88 -10.12
C ILE A 1004 -5.80 12.46 -9.66
N VAL A 1005 -5.67 13.78 -9.75
CA VAL A 1005 -4.47 14.51 -9.35
C VAL A 1005 -4.58 14.87 -7.88
N VAL A 1006 -3.55 14.56 -7.09
CA VAL A 1006 -3.43 15.04 -5.71
C VAL A 1006 -2.15 15.85 -5.54
N THR A 1007 -2.27 16.97 -4.84
CA THR A 1007 -1.18 17.91 -4.56
C THR A 1007 -1.26 18.35 -3.11
N VAL A 1008 -0.30 17.97 -2.26
CA VAL A 1008 -0.27 18.34 -0.84
C VAL A 1008 1.16 18.72 -0.47
N GLY A 1009 1.40 20.02 -0.26
CA GLY A 1009 2.77 20.51 -0.06
C GLY A 1009 3.69 20.08 -1.23
N PRO A 1010 4.79 19.35 -0.97
CA PRO A 1010 5.67 18.84 -2.03
C PRO A 1010 5.16 17.56 -2.71
N VAL A 1011 4.14 16.89 -2.15
CA VAL A 1011 3.54 15.69 -2.74
C VAL A 1011 2.77 16.07 -3.99
N LYS A 1012 3.17 15.52 -5.14
CA LYS A 1012 2.38 15.55 -6.39
C LYS A 1012 2.25 14.12 -6.91
N GLN A 1013 1.03 13.61 -6.96
CA GLN A 1013 0.77 12.24 -7.40
C GLN A 1013 -0.47 12.17 -8.28
N ILE A 1014 -0.52 11.16 -9.14
CA ILE A 1014 -1.69 10.83 -9.95
C ILE A 1014 -2.14 9.43 -9.54
N LEU A 1015 -3.37 9.32 -9.04
CA LEU A 1015 -4.03 8.05 -8.85
C LEU A 1015 -4.67 7.67 -10.18
N ASP A 1016 -4.10 6.67 -10.86
CA ASP A 1016 -4.52 6.23 -12.19
C ASP A 1016 -5.24 4.88 -12.12
N PHE A 1017 -6.57 4.91 -12.21
CA PHE A 1017 -7.43 3.74 -12.13
C PHE A 1017 -7.60 3.00 -13.48
N SER A 1018 -6.91 3.44 -14.55
CA SER A 1018 -6.92 2.74 -15.84
C SER A 1018 -5.99 1.51 -15.87
N MET A 1019 -4.99 1.49 -14.97
CA MET A 1019 -4.00 0.41 -14.81
C MET A 1019 -4.59 -0.94 -14.43
#